data_AF-K0HUG8-F1
#
_entry.id   AF-K0HUG8-F1
#
_cell.length_a   1.000
_cell.length_b   1.000
_cell.length_c   1.000
_cell.angle_alpha   90.00
_cell.angle_beta   90.00
_cell.angle_gamma   90.00
#
_symmetry.space_group_name_H-M   'P 1'
#
loop_
_entity.id
_entity.type
_entity.pdbx_description
1 polymer ?
#
loop_
_entity_poly.entity_id
_entity_poly.type
_entity_poly.pdbx_seq_one_letter_code
_entity_poly.pdbx_strand_id
1 'polypeptide(L)'
;MFFQIRGIVLWPRNGKFEPRTLKFELGKVNVISGASRTGKSAVIPIIDYCLGSSTCSIPVNTIRKYCEWFGVVVATAQGEKLLARKEPGAQRSTDEMFLLEAEKISKIPNRLTKNTNATAVKRLLDDLANLSNLDFSGGEEASGFDGRPAFRDLAAFTFQPQNVVANPDVLFFKTNTYEHREKLRKIFPYVLGAVTPTLMAKQFELNRTRQILRRKEKELKDAQEVSARWLADLRSKFSEAQELGLIPKLEEDISREQMIELLEEVITRTDLTLAVSTTTISEALRELNSLEGEEREVSRELTTLRHRLEEMNRMRVGVEQYEAALSVQRGRLQLSSWLVSHASDESDCPMCGSHTDSAKRKLQVLAQRLEEVETAAGADKDREVPAAFDRELQRVTTDVGNATERLRAVQIRKRALTGRSKEASEQQFSAKRTERFIGNLESSLGLHRKLGSDSELVEEVRTLKETVLALEGELRGQDVEARKRRALRTVNTNAGKLLPHLDIENPNDPISLETNDLTIKVLGSERDDYLSEIGSGSNWLSYHLAVLLSLHQFYLSQKNSPVPAFLVLDQPSQVYFPKHVVSKDVEVEEDPKVRDEDVDAVRKAFEVMGSVVRSEKGRLQLIVLDHASSEVWGGIDEVVGLPEWRGGTKLVPMEWIDEA
;
A
#
# COMPACT_ATOMS: atom_id res chain seq x y z
N MET A 1 1.26 12.61 3.67
CA MET A 1 1.98 12.83 2.39
C MET A 1 1.86 14.31 2.02
N PHE A 2 2.93 14.96 1.52
CA PHE A 2 2.80 16.29 0.91
C PHE A 2 2.09 16.18 -0.44
N PHE A 3 0.81 16.51 -0.44
CA PHE A 3 -0.08 16.53 -1.60
C PHE A 3 -1.15 17.58 -1.32
N GLN A 4 -1.08 18.70 -2.02
CA GLN A 4 -1.98 19.85 -1.84
C GLN A 4 -2.54 20.30 -3.18
N ILE A 5 -3.73 20.92 -3.17
CA ILE A 5 -4.45 21.34 -4.36
C ILE A 5 -4.09 22.78 -4.69
N ARG A 6 -3.32 22.99 -5.77
CA ARG A 6 -2.93 24.31 -6.27
C ARG A 6 -4.06 25.00 -7.04
N GLY A 7 -4.98 24.23 -7.61
CA GLY A 7 -6.14 24.77 -8.30
C GLY A 7 -7.01 23.74 -9.00
N ILE A 8 -8.16 24.21 -9.48
CA ILE A 8 -9.11 23.46 -10.30
C ILE A 8 -9.23 24.16 -11.65
N VAL A 9 -9.29 23.38 -12.73
CA VAL A 9 -9.42 23.86 -14.10
C VAL A 9 -10.67 23.26 -14.74
N LEU A 10 -11.40 24.09 -15.47
CA LEU A 10 -12.55 23.70 -16.28
C LEU A 10 -12.25 24.10 -17.73
N TRP A 11 -12.45 23.18 -18.67
CA TRP A 11 -12.36 23.47 -20.11
C TRP A 11 -13.76 23.61 -20.69
N PRO A 12 -14.07 24.69 -21.42
CA PRO A 12 -15.36 24.88 -22.06
C PRO A 12 -15.54 23.93 -23.26
N ARG A 13 -16.79 23.52 -23.55
CA ARG A 13 -17.12 22.84 -24.82
C ARG A 13 -17.08 23.80 -26.00
N ASN A 14 -17.51 25.04 -25.79
CA ASN A 14 -17.44 26.07 -26.82
C ASN A 14 -15.99 26.59 -26.87
N GLY A 15 -15.22 26.07 -27.82
CA GLY A 15 -13.80 26.36 -27.97
C GLY A 15 -13.45 27.77 -28.48
N LYS A 16 -14.39 28.73 -28.41
CA LYS A 16 -14.13 30.18 -28.42
C LYS A 16 -13.61 30.68 -27.06
N PHE A 17 -13.99 30.02 -25.96
CA PHE A 17 -13.64 30.42 -24.61
C PHE A 17 -12.34 29.76 -24.13
N GLU A 18 -11.64 30.46 -23.23
CA GLU A 18 -10.43 29.97 -22.58
C GLU A 18 -10.75 29.15 -21.31
N PRO A 19 -9.88 28.22 -20.86
CA PRO A 19 -10.13 27.43 -19.67
C PRO A 19 -10.19 28.28 -18.39
N ARG A 20 -11.23 28.08 -17.58
CA ARG A 20 -11.33 28.75 -16.28
C ARG A 20 -10.45 28.02 -15.27
N THR A 21 -9.58 28.77 -14.59
CA THR A 21 -8.78 28.25 -13.46
C THR A 21 -9.20 28.93 -12.15
N LEU A 22 -9.56 28.13 -11.14
CA LEU A 22 -9.63 28.54 -9.75
C LEU A 22 -8.29 28.21 -9.09
N LYS A 23 -7.58 29.21 -8.55
CA LYS A 23 -6.28 29.03 -7.89
C LYS A 23 -6.48 29.04 -6.38
N PHE A 24 -5.70 28.21 -5.69
CA PHE A 24 -5.65 28.16 -4.23
C PHE A 24 -4.23 28.46 -3.76
N GLU A 25 -4.11 29.08 -2.59
CA GLU A 25 -2.84 29.20 -1.89
C GLU A 25 -2.54 27.88 -1.17
N LEU A 26 -1.33 27.39 -1.37
CA LEU A 26 -0.82 26.19 -0.71
C LEU A 26 -0.57 26.49 0.78
N GLY A 27 -0.80 25.51 1.64
CA GLY A 27 -0.56 25.65 3.07
C GLY A 27 -1.47 26.64 3.82
N LYS A 28 -2.66 26.94 3.28
CA LYS A 28 -3.62 27.91 3.84
C LYS A 28 -5.05 27.38 3.88
N VAL A 29 -5.93 28.07 4.61
CA VAL A 29 -7.39 27.89 4.57
C VAL A 29 -7.95 28.74 3.44
N ASN A 30 -8.39 28.10 2.35
CA ASN A 30 -8.90 28.76 1.16
C ASN A 30 -10.43 28.78 1.18
N VAL A 31 -11.03 29.97 1.25
CA VAL A 31 -12.48 30.12 1.32
C VAL A 31 -13.06 30.48 -0.05
N ILE A 32 -14.06 29.71 -0.49
CA ILE A 32 -14.94 30.07 -1.60
C ILE A 32 -16.30 30.42 -1.00
N SER A 33 -16.56 31.71 -0.78
CA SER A 33 -17.86 32.21 -0.33
C SER A 33 -18.79 32.57 -1.50
N GLY A 34 -20.09 32.66 -1.25
CA GLY A 34 -21.05 33.28 -2.17
C GLY A 34 -22.48 32.78 -2.06
N ALA A 35 -23.33 33.19 -3.01
CA ALA A 35 -24.75 32.87 -3.04
C ALA A 35 -25.04 31.37 -3.30
N SER A 36 -26.31 30.98 -3.13
CA SER A 36 -26.81 29.64 -3.51
C SER A 36 -26.78 29.40 -5.03
N ARG A 37 -26.74 28.13 -5.46
CA ARG A 37 -26.76 27.72 -6.88
C ARG A 37 -25.59 28.24 -7.74
N THR A 38 -24.51 28.72 -7.13
CA THR A 38 -23.31 29.24 -7.81
C THR A 38 -22.30 28.15 -8.24
N GLY A 39 -22.52 26.90 -7.81
CA GLY A 39 -21.70 25.74 -8.19
C GLY A 39 -20.63 25.34 -7.16
N LYS A 40 -20.54 25.98 -5.99
CA LYS A 40 -19.52 25.70 -4.95
C LYS A 40 -19.38 24.21 -4.64
N SER A 41 -20.47 23.55 -4.27
CA SER A 41 -20.53 22.13 -3.89
C SER A 41 -20.17 21.14 -5.02
N ALA A 42 -19.89 21.62 -6.23
CA ALA A 42 -19.30 20.80 -7.30
C ALA A 42 -17.76 20.69 -7.21
N VAL A 43 -17.10 21.50 -6.38
CA VAL A 43 -15.64 21.45 -6.17
C VAL A 43 -15.20 20.07 -5.66
N ILE A 44 -15.84 19.53 -4.62
CA ILE A 44 -15.54 18.16 -4.13
C ILE A 44 -15.74 17.11 -5.23
N PRO A 45 -16.90 17.02 -5.92
CA PRO A 45 -17.08 16.15 -7.08
C PRO A 45 -16.02 16.29 -8.18
N ILE A 46 -15.59 17.51 -8.51
CA ILE A 46 -14.55 17.74 -9.54
C ILE A 46 -13.21 17.15 -9.09
N ILE A 47 -12.78 17.44 -7.86
CA ILE A 47 -11.52 16.90 -7.31
C ILE A 47 -11.61 15.37 -7.24
N ASP A 48 -12.68 14.81 -6.65
CA ASP A 48 -12.88 13.36 -6.52
C ASP A 48 -12.89 12.64 -7.87
N TYR A 49 -13.49 13.26 -8.89
CA TYR A 49 -13.55 12.72 -10.25
C TYR A 49 -12.19 12.67 -10.93
N CYS A 50 -11.40 13.74 -10.80
CA CYS A 50 -10.05 13.85 -11.37
C CYS A 50 -9.03 12.97 -10.61
N LEU A 51 -9.23 12.77 -9.30
CA LEU A 51 -8.49 11.80 -8.48
C LEU A 51 -9.00 10.36 -8.65
N GLY A 52 -9.62 10.03 -9.79
CA GLY A 52 -9.90 8.65 -10.19
C GLY A 52 -11.16 8.00 -9.62
N SER A 53 -12.19 8.74 -9.22
CA SER A 53 -13.50 8.14 -8.83
C SER A 53 -14.03 7.15 -9.89
N SER A 54 -14.73 6.11 -9.45
CA SER A 54 -15.41 5.16 -10.34
C SER A 54 -16.61 5.78 -11.07
N THR A 55 -17.22 6.81 -10.51
CA THR A 55 -18.39 7.52 -11.06
C THR A 55 -18.17 9.03 -11.11
N CYS A 56 -18.84 9.70 -12.05
CA CYS A 56 -18.90 11.15 -12.12
C CYS A 56 -20.10 11.66 -11.29
N SER A 57 -19.82 12.22 -10.11
CA SER A 57 -20.82 12.86 -9.23
C SER A 57 -21.00 14.36 -9.50
N ILE A 58 -20.33 14.91 -10.53
CA ILE A 58 -20.45 16.32 -10.91
C ILE A 58 -21.89 16.61 -11.38
N PRO A 59 -22.54 17.70 -10.94
CA PRO A 59 -23.92 18.02 -11.31
C PRO A 59 -24.17 18.10 -12.83
N VAL A 60 -25.20 17.39 -13.30
CA VAL A 60 -25.53 17.17 -14.73
C VAL A 60 -25.97 18.41 -15.52
N ASN A 61 -26.45 19.45 -14.84
CA ASN A 61 -27.03 20.63 -15.49
C ASN A 61 -25.94 21.56 -16.04
N THR A 62 -25.88 22.82 -15.59
CA THR A 62 -24.96 23.85 -16.10
C THR A 62 -23.51 23.38 -16.23
N ILE A 63 -22.98 22.67 -15.22
CA ILE A 63 -21.57 22.31 -15.17
C ILE A 63 -21.20 21.30 -16.27
N ARG A 64 -21.89 20.15 -16.33
CA ARG A 64 -21.62 19.12 -17.34
C ARG A 64 -22.13 19.49 -18.74
N LYS A 65 -23.13 20.37 -18.87
CA LYS A 65 -23.56 20.90 -20.18
C LYS A 65 -22.45 21.74 -20.83
N TYR A 66 -21.84 22.67 -20.11
CA TYR A 66 -20.92 23.66 -20.69
C TYR A 66 -19.44 23.31 -20.60
N CYS A 67 -19.02 22.36 -19.76
CA CYS A 67 -17.63 21.91 -19.66
C CYS A 67 -17.37 20.62 -20.48
N GLU A 68 -16.22 20.55 -21.16
CA GLU A 68 -15.73 19.35 -21.86
C GLU A 68 -14.79 18.51 -20.98
N TRP A 69 -13.90 19.18 -20.24
CA TRP A 69 -12.96 18.54 -19.31
C TRP A 69 -12.98 19.24 -17.95
N PHE A 70 -12.71 18.47 -16.90
CA PHE A 70 -12.43 18.94 -15.56
C PHE A 70 -11.01 18.56 -15.19
N GLY A 71 -10.33 19.34 -14.36
CA GLY A 71 -9.00 19.00 -13.89
C GLY A 71 -8.63 19.61 -12.56
N VAL A 72 -7.63 19.01 -11.92
CA VAL A 72 -7.04 19.45 -10.67
C VAL A 72 -5.52 19.55 -10.84
N VAL A 73 -4.95 20.67 -10.42
CA VAL A 73 -3.50 20.86 -10.33
C VAL A 73 -3.11 20.59 -8.89
N VAL A 74 -2.26 19.59 -8.67
CA VAL A 74 -1.78 19.20 -7.35
C VAL A 74 -0.28 19.43 -7.22
N ALA A 75 0.16 19.96 -6.09
CA ALA A 75 1.57 20.06 -5.72
C ALA A 75 1.97 18.82 -4.91
N THR A 76 3.06 18.16 -5.31
CA THR A 76 3.61 16.96 -4.66
C THR A 76 5.11 17.14 -4.42
N ALA A 77 5.72 16.26 -3.61
CA ALA A 77 7.18 16.28 -3.40
C ALA A 77 7.98 16.06 -4.71
N GLN A 78 7.36 15.49 -5.73
CA GLN A 78 7.92 15.26 -7.07
C GLN A 78 7.55 16.36 -8.08
N GLY A 79 7.14 17.55 -7.61
CA GLY A 79 6.64 18.65 -8.45
C GLY A 79 5.12 18.66 -8.63
N GLU A 80 4.66 19.50 -9.55
CA GLU A 80 3.25 19.70 -9.87
C GLU A 80 2.72 18.72 -10.92
N LYS A 81 1.48 18.28 -10.73
CA LYS A 81 0.77 17.35 -11.61
C LYS A 81 -0.61 17.93 -11.94
N LEU A 82 -0.91 18.10 -13.22
CA LEU A 82 -2.26 18.40 -13.70
C LEU A 82 -2.93 17.08 -14.09
N LEU A 83 -3.97 16.72 -13.33
CA LEU A 83 -4.81 15.56 -13.57
C LEU A 83 -6.16 16.05 -14.12
N ALA A 84 -6.44 15.79 -15.38
CA ALA A 84 -7.71 16.15 -16.02
C ALA A 84 -8.46 14.92 -16.54
N ARG A 85 -9.79 15.00 -16.53
CA ARG A 85 -10.71 13.95 -16.94
C ARG A 85 -11.87 14.54 -17.73
N LYS A 86 -12.21 13.89 -18.83
CA LYS A 86 -13.26 14.32 -19.75
C LYS A 86 -14.64 14.14 -19.13
N GLU A 87 -15.60 14.97 -19.52
CA GLU A 87 -17.00 14.80 -19.18
C GLU A 87 -17.55 13.51 -19.85
N PRO A 88 -18.26 12.63 -19.12
CA PRO A 88 -18.60 11.27 -19.61
C PRO A 88 -19.87 11.18 -20.48
N GLY A 89 -20.54 12.29 -20.78
CA GLY A 89 -21.81 12.30 -21.51
C GLY A 89 -22.89 11.46 -20.81
N ALA A 90 -23.54 10.57 -21.55
CA ALA A 90 -24.55 9.66 -21.01
C ALA A 90 -23.96 8.53 -20.11
N GLN A 91 -22.64 8.37 -20.04
CA GLN A 91 -22.01 7.28 -19.28
C GLN A 91 -21.85 7.65 -17.80
N ARG A 92 -21.76 6.62 -16.93
CA ARG A 92 -21.50 6.81 -15.49
C ARG A 92 -20.13 7.43 -15.21
N SER A 93 -19.16 7.19 -16.09
CA SER A 93 -17.78 7.69 -16.02
C SER A 93 -17.09 7.44 -17.37
N THR A 94 -15.86 7.94 -17.55
CA THR A 94 -15.01 7.67 -18.71
C THR A 94 -13.55 7.45 -18.27
N ASP A 95 -12.80 6.68 -19.03
CA ASP A 95 -11.36 6.46 -18.87
C ASP A 95 -10.51 7.42 -19.74
N GLU A 96 -11.12 8.44 -20.34
CA GLU A 96 -10.40 9.53 -21.00
C GLU A 96 -9.82 10.50 -19.96
N MET A 97 -8.50 10.43 -19.77
CA MET A 97 -7.74 11.32 -18.88
C MET A 97 -6.53 11.94 -19.56
N PHE A 98 -6.12 13.07 -19.02
CA PHE A 98 -4.91 13.80 -19.38
C PHE A 98 -4.06 14.02 -18.13
N LEU A 99 -2.76 13.76 -18.26
CA LEU A 99 -1.74 13.97 -17.25
C LEU A 99 -0.65 14.89 -17.82
N LEU A 100 -0.29 15.93 -17.08
CA LEU A 100 0.88 16.75 -17.33
C LEU A 100 1.67 16.88 -16.04
N GLU A 101 2.97 16.65 -16.09
CA GLU A 101 3.88 16.69 -14.94
C GLU A 101 5.01 17.68 -15.22
N ALA A 102 5.34 18.51 -14.23
CA ALA A 102 6.46 19.44 -14.27
C ALA A 102 6.87 19.80 -12.83
N GLU A 103 8.06 20.35 -12.62
CA GLU A 103 8.41 20.95 -11.32
C GLU A 103 7.37 22.01 -10.91
N LYS A 104 6.95 22.84 -11.88
CA LYS A 104 5.91 23.87 -11.73
C LYS A 104 5.14 24.07 -13.04
N ILE A 105 3.82 23.98 -13.01
CA ILE A 105 2.96 24.14 -14.19
C ILE A 105 2.64 25.63 -14.37
N SER A 106 3.39 26.30 -15.24
CA SER A 106 3.25 27.73 -15.54
C SER A 106 2.14 28.06 -16.53
N LYS A 107 1.82 27.15 -17.45
CA LYS A 107 0.80 27.31 -18.49
C LYS A 107 -0.14 26.11 -18.54
N ILE A 108 -1.44 26.39 -18.46
CA ILE A 108 -2.51 25.43 -18.71
C ILE A 108 -2.75 25.35 -20.23
N PRO A 109 -2.83 24.16 -20.85
CA PRO A 109 -3.18 24.03 -22.26
C PRO A 109 -4.63 24.45 -22.53
N ASN A 110 -4.87 25.28 -23.55
CA ASN A 110 -6.22 25.79 -23.87
C ASN A 110 -7.18 24.68 -24.33
N ARG A 111 -6.66 23.57 -24.87
CA ARG A 111 -7.40 22.35 -25.21
C ARG A 111 -6.62 21.11 -24.80
N LEU A 112 -7.36 20.03 -24.50
CA LEU A 112 -6.79 18.74 -24.10
C LEU A 112 -7.11 17.65 -25.11
N THR A 113 -6.18 16.72 -25.26
CA THR A 113 -6.39 15.41 -25.89
C THR A 113 -5.97 14.33 -24.90
N LYS A 114 -6.66 13.18 -24.88
CA LYS A 114 -6.34 12.07 -23.98
C LYS A 114 -4.88 11.62 -24.20
N ASN A 115 -4.09 11.57 -23.12
CA ASN A 115 -2.76 10.94 -23.13
C ASN A 115 -2.61 9.80 -22.10
N THR A 116 -3.60 9.61 -21.21
CA THR A 116 -3.58 8.58 -20.17
C THR A 116 -4.99 8.04 -19.87
N ASN A 117 -5.14 7.19 -18.86
CA ASN A 117 -6.42 6.63 -18.43
C ASN A 117 -6.56 6.57 -16.90
N ALA A 118 -7.78 6.36 -16.41
CA ALA A 118 -8.07 6.38 -14.98
C ALA A 118 -7.36 5.27 -14.18
N THR A 119 -7.07 4.12 -14.79
CA THR A 119 -6.29 3.04 -14.13
C THR A 119 -4.82 3.42 -13.98
N ALA A 120 -4.23 4.10 -14.97
CA ALA A 120 -2.87 4.63 -14.87
C ALA A 120 -2.77 5.75 -13.82
N VAL A 121 -3.73 6.67 -13.79
CA VAL A 121 -3.75 7.74 -12.76
C VAL A 121 -3.96 7.18 -11.35
N LYS A 122 -4.81 6.16 -11.16
CA LYS A 122 -4.92 5.46 -9.87
C LYS A 122 -3.58 4.87 -9.42
N ARG A 123 -2.83 4.22 -10.31
CA ARG A 123 -1.50 3.68 -10.00
C ARG A 123 -0.52 4.78 -9.62
N LEU A 124 -0.47 5.88 -10.38
CA LEU A 124 0.34 7.06 -10.05
C LEU A 124 0.01 7.62 -8.66
N LEU A 125 -1.27 7.68 -8.30
CA LEU A 125 -1.72 8.14 -6.99
C LEU A 125 -1.40 7.14 -5.86
N ASP A 126 -1.56 5.83 -6.11
CA ASP A 126 -1.16 4.76 -5.17
C ASP A 126 0.36 4.81 -4.91
N ASP A 127 1.16 4.98 -5.96
CA ASP A 127 2.62 5.05 -5.89
C ASP A 127 3.09 6.36 -5.21
N LEU A 128 2.44 7.50 -5.46
CA LEU A 128 2.70 8.78 -4.76
C LEU A 128 2.44 8.70 -3.25
N ALA A 129 1.38 8.01 -2.85
CA ALA A 129 1.03 7.77 -1.45
C ALA A 129 1.83 6.63 -0.80
N ASN A 130 2.81 6.05 -1.53
CA ASN A 130 3.64 4.92 -1.09
C ASN A 130 2.82 3.75 -0.54
N LEU A 131 1.74 3.40 -1.24
CA LEU A 131 0.81 2.35 -0.81
C LEU A 131 1.34 0.94 -1.10
N SER A 132 1.11 0.04 -0.14
CA SER A 132 1.42 -1.37 -0.30
C SER A 132 0.63 -1.99 -1.45
N ASN A 133 1.28 -2.87 -2.21
CA ASN A 133 0.63 -3.69 -3.23
C ASN A 133 0.11 -5.01 -2.69
N LEU A 134 0.51 -5.35 -1.47
CA LEU A 134 0.01 -6.49 -0.74
C LEU A 134 -1.38 -6.17 -0.22
N ASP A 135 -2.20 -7.20 -0.19
CA ASP A 135 -3.55 -7.16 0.35
C ASP A 135 -3.52 -7.32 1.89
N PHE A 136 -4.64 -7.08 2.55
CA PHE A 136 -4.77 -7.25 4.00
C PHE A 136 -4.96 -8.72 4.41
N SER A 137 -5.09 -9.65 3.45
CA SER A 137 -5.13 -11.11 3.73
C SER A 137 -3.77 -11.64 4.19
N GLY A 138 -2.67 -10.98 3.79
CA GLY A 138 -1.33 -11.47 4.06
C GLY A 138 -1.05 -12.82 3.40
N GLY A 139 -1.63 -13.10 2.21
CA GLY A 139 -1.40 -14.32 1.45
C GLY A 139 -2.23 -15.54 1.89
N GLU A 140 -3.26 -15.33 2.70
CA GLU A 140 -4.33 -16.31 2.94
C GLU A 140 -5.49 -16.10 1.96
N GLU A 141 -6.59 -16.85 2.07
CA GLU A 141 -7.77 -16.61 1.23
C GLU A 141 -8.40 -15.26 1.60
N ALA A 142 -8.31 -14.28 0.70
CA ALA A 142 -8.82 -12.94 0.93
C ALA A 142 -10.35 -12.93 1.14
N SER A 143 -10.82 -12.37 2.26
CA SER A 143 -12.23 -12.02 2.40
C SER A 143 -12.58 -10.85 1.48
N GLY A 144 -13.87 -10.61 1.23
CA GLY A 144 -14.35 -9.65 0.23
C GLY A 144 -13.88 -8.20 0.39
N PHE A 145 -13.33 -7.83 1.56
CA PHE A 145 -12.82 -6.48 1.85
C PHE A 145 -11.31 -6.44 2.15
N ASP A 146 -10.58 -7.55 2.03
CA ASP A 146 -9.14 -7.61 2.31
C ASP A 146 -8.25 -7.10 1.17
N GLY A 147 -8.83 -6.49 0.13
CA GLY A 147 -8.06 -5.95 -1.00
C GLY A 147 -6.99 -4.93 -0.58
N ARG A 148 -5.94 -4.80 -1.41
CA ARG A 148 -4.83 -3.86 -1.18
C ARG A 148 -5.31 -2.42 -0.87
N PRO A 149 -4.61 -1.66 -0.01
CA PRO A 149 -4.93 -0.25 0.20
C PRO A 149 -4.76 0.54 -1.10
N ALA A 150 -5.72 1.40 -1.43
CA ALA A 150 -5.65 2.29 -2.59
C ALA A 150 -5.81 3.76 -2.18
N PHE A 151 -5.27 4.68 -2.98
CA PHE A 151 -5.41 6.12 -2.76
C PHE A 151 -6.88 6.55 -2.66
N ARG A 152 -7.73 5.81 -3.37
CA ARG A 152 -9.18 5.99 -3.41
C ARG A 152 -9.88 5.76 -2.06
N ASP A 153 -9.29 4.98 -1.16
CA ASP A 153 -9.80 4.75 0.19
C ASP A 153 -9.45 5.92 1.13
N LEU A 154 -8.33 6.62 0.85
CA LEU A 154 -7.88 7.80 1.61
C LEU A 154 -8.81 9.01 1.44
N ALA A 155 -9.64 9.03 0.39
CA ALA A 155 -10.63 10.08 0.13
C ALA A 155 -11.64 10.25 1.27
N ALA A 156 -11.82 9.23 2.13
CA ALA A 156 -12.62 9.29 3.34
C ALA A 156 -12.14 10.39 4.33
N PHE A 157 -10.85 10.72 4.31
CA PHE A 157 -10.19 11.66 5.23
C PHE A 157 -9.97 13.06 4.63
N THR A 158 -10.17 13.24 3.32
CA THR A 158 -9.87 14.50 2.60
C THR A 158 -11.11 15.28 2.17
N PHE A 159 -12.31 14.69 2.32
CA PHE A 159 -13.56 15.31 1.90
C PHE A 159 -14.62 15.25 2.99
N GLN A 160 -15.35 16.34 3.12
CA GLN A 160 -16.53 16.50 3.94
C GLN A 160 -17.58 17.27 3.12
N PRO A 161 -18.39 16.58 2.29
CA PRO A 161 -19.48 17.21 1.55
C PRO A 161 -20.62 17.64 2.49
N GLN A 162 -21.51 18.51 1.99
CA GLN A 162 -22.62 19.09 2.76
C GLN A 162 -23.49 18.07 3.54
N ASN A 163 -23.65 16.86 3.02
CA ASN A 163 -24.47 15.81 3.65
C ASN A 163 -23.72 14.95 4.69
N VAL A 164 -22.43 15.22 4.93
CA VAL A 164 -21.55 14.55 5.89
C VAL A 164 -21.03 15.53 6.94
N VAL A 165 -20.78 16.80 6.58
CA VAL A 165 -20.44 17.83 7.58
C VAL A 165 -21.57 17.96 8.60
N ALA A 166 -21.23 17.90 9.90
CA ALA A 166 -22.18 17.97 11.00
C ALA A 166 -23.31 16.92 10.91
N ASN A 167 -22.98 15.70 10.48
CA ASN A 167 -23.92 14.59 10.40
C ASN A 167 -23.77 13.67 11.64
N PRO A 168 -24.84 13.43 12.43
CA PRO A 168 -24.75 12.62 13.66
C PRO A 168 -24.30 11.17 13.42
N ASP A 169 -24.63 10.59 12.27
CA ASP A 169 -24.47 9.16 11.97
C ASP A 169 -23.25 8.84 11.08
N VAL A 170 -22.62 9.86 10.48
CA VAL A 170 -21.63 9.68 9.40
C VAL A 170 -20.46 10.67 9.52
N LEU A 171 -19.36 10.25 10.14
CA LEU A 171 -18.15 11.08 10.30
C LEU A 171 -17.29 11.19 9.03
N PHE A 172 -17.20 10.13 8.23
CA PHE A 172 -16.26 10.02 7.09
C PHE A 172 -16.98 9.91 5.74
N PHE A 173 -16.34 10.39 4.67
CA PHE A 173 -16.95 10.39 3.34
C PHE A 173 -17.20 8.96 2.80
N LYS A 174 -18.41 8.75 2.23
CA LYS A 174 -18.92 7.49 1.65
C LYS A 174 -19.19 6.31 2.61
N THR A 175 -18.99 6.44 3.93
CA THR A 175 -19.25 5.36 4.91
C THR A 175 -20.74 5.10 5.22
N ASN A 176 -21.64 5.84 4.57
CA ASN A 176 -23.06 5.51 4.48
C ASN A 176 -23.33 4.25 3.64
N THR A 177 -22.34 3.75 2.88
CA THR A 177 -22.42 2.47 2.15
C THR A 177 -21.60 1.40 2.86
N TYR A 178 -22.12 0.17 2.90
CA TYR A 178 -21.49 -0.97 3.59
C TYR A 178 -20.07 -1.27 3.05
N GLU A 179 -19.90 -1.34 1.73
CA GLU A 179 -18.61 -1.63 1.10
C GLU A 179 -17.51 -0.63 1.50
N HIS A 180 -17.80 0.68 1.44
CA HIS A 180 -16.82 1.70 1.84
C HIS A 180 -16.58 1.70 3.35
N ARG A 181 -17.59 1.37 4.18
CA ARG A 181 -17.44 1.25 5.63
C ARG A 181 -16.47 0.13 6.02
N GLU A 182 -16.63 -1.07 5.46
CA GLU A 182 -15.73 -2.21 5.74
C GLU A 182 -14.30 -1.97 5.21
N LYS A 183 -14.16 -1.40 4.02
CA LYS A 183 -12.84 -0.99 3.50
C LYS A 183 -12.17 0.06 4.39
N LEU A 184 -12.93 1.04 4.90
CA LEU A 184 -12.37 2.06 5.79
C LEU A 184 -11.94 1.48 7.14
N ARG A 185 -12.71 0.52 7.70
CA ARG A 185 -12.31 -0.25 8.90
C ARG A 185 -10.97 -0.95 8.71
N LYS A 186 -10.74 -1.57 7.54
CA LYS A 186 -9.50 -2.28 7.19
C LYS A 186 -8.30 -1.35 6.97
N ILE A 187 -8.48 -0.20 6.33
CA ILE A 187 -7.37 0.76 6.10
C ILE A 187 -7.06 1.65 7.31
N PHE A 188 -7.95 1.73 8.32
CA PHE A 188 -7.75 2.62 9.48
C PHE A 188 -6.42 2.35 10.24
N PRO A 189 -6.06 1.09 10.58
CA PRO A 189 -4.77 0.79 11.21
C PRO A 189 -3.56 1.14 10.34
N TYR A 190 -3.72 1.15 9.01
CA TYR A 190 -2.68 1.49 8.04
C TYR A 190 -2.43 3.01 8.00
N VAL A 191 -3.48 3.85 7.89
CA VAL A 191 -3.33 5.31 7.94
C VAL A 191 -2.88 5.82 9.32
N LEU A 192 -3.14 5.04 10.39
CA LEU A 192 -2.62 5.32 11.73
C LEU A 192 -1.14 4.91 11.91
N GLY A 193 -0.49 4.31 10.91
CA GLY A 193 0.88 3.81 11.00
C GLY A 193 1.07 2.62 11.94
N ALA A 194 -0.03 1.98 12.38
CA ALA A 194 0.02 0.77 13.20
C ALA A 194 0.39 -0.46 12.35
N VAL A 195 -0.16 -0.53 11.14
CA VAL A 195 0.24 -1.46 10.07
C VAL A 195 1.04 -0.68 9.03
N THR A 196 2.20 -1.20 8.64
CA THR A 196 3.10 -0.58 7.65
C THR A 196 3.31 -1.52 6.45
N PRO A 197 3.74 -1.01 5.27
CA PRO A 197 4.12 -1.87 4.14
C PRO A 197 5.12 -2.97 4.51
N THR A 198 6.12 -2.63 5.33
CA THR A 198 7.13 -3.58 5.83
C THR A 198 6.53 -4.67 6.72
N LEU A 199 5.51 -4.35 7.53
CA LEU A 199 4.80 -5.34 8.34
C LEU A 199 3.95 -6.28 7.47
N MET A 200 3.24 -5.72 6.47
CA MET A 200 2.46 -6.51 5.50
C MET A 200 3.36 -7.46 4.70
N ALA A 201 4.55 -7.01 4.30
CA ALA A 201 5.53 -7.84 3.60
C ALA A 201 5.98 -9.04 4.46
N LYS A 202 6.35 -8.81 5.73
CA LYS A 202 6.73 -9.88 6.65
C LYS A 202 5.58 -10.84 6.97
N GLN A 203 4.35 -10.33 7.09
CA GLN A 203 3.16 -11.18 7.29
C GLN A 203 2.89 -12.08 6.07
N PHE A 204 3.01 -11.53 4.86
CA PHE A 204 2.89 -12.29 3.61
C PHE A 204 4.00 -13.35 3.48
N GLU A 205 5.25 -12.98 3.79
CA GLU A 205 6.39 -13.89 3.79
C GLU A 205 6.23 -15.05 4.79
N LEU A 206 5.78 -14.75 6.03
CA LEU A 206 5.47 -15.76 7.04
C LEU A 206 4.41 -16.75 6.53
N ASN A 207 3.31 -16.25 5.98
CA ASN A 207 2.21 -17.12 5.53
C ASN A 207 2.59 -17.94 4.29
N ARG A 208 3.33 -17.37 3.33
CA ARG A 208 3.95 -18.12 2.22
C ARG A 208 4.88 -19.21 2.73
N THR A 209 5.75 -18.90 3.69
CA THR A 209 6.71 -19.86 4.27
C THR A 209 5.97 -20.98 5.02
N ARG A 210 4.89 -20.66 5.75
CA ARG A 210 4.00 -21.65 6.39
C ARG A 210 3.30 -22.57 5.37
N GLN A 211 2.86 -22.04 4.21
CA GLN A 211 2.27 -22.86 3.15
C GLN A 211 3.30 -23.84 2.55
N ILE A 212 4.52 -23.35 2.26
CA ILE A 212 5.63 -24.19 1.78
C ILE A 212 5.98 -25.25 2.83
N LEU A 213 6.11 -24.87 4.11
CA LEU A 213 6.38 -25.78 5.21
C LEU A 213 5.32 -26.88 5.32
N ARG A 214 4.02 -26.53 5.34
CA ARG A 214 2.92 -27.53 5.40
C ARG A 214 2.98 -28.53 4.25
N ARG A 215 3.31 -28.06 3.03
CA ARG A 215 3.50 -28.94 1.86
C ARG A 215 4.72 -29.84 2.05
N LYS A 216 5.85 -29.30 2.53
CA LYS A 216 7.10 -30.05 2.74
C LYS A 216 7.01 -31.06 3.88
N GLU A 217 6.31 -30.74 4.96
CA GLU A 217 5.99 -31.68 6.03
C GLU A 217 5.12 -32.84 5.52
N LYS A 218 4.19 -32.57 4.61
CA LYS A 218 3.42 -33.63 3.94
C LYS A 218 4.29 -34.48 3.01
N GLU A 219 5.09 -33.86 2.14
CA GLU A 219 6.05 -34.57 1.26
C GLU A 219 6.98 -35.49 2.09
N LEU A 220 7.50 -35.00 3.22
CA LEU A 220 8.33 -35.77 4.15
C LEU A 220 7.55 -36.91 4.83
N LYS A 221 6.31 -36.67 5.28
CA LYS A 221 5.48 -37.72 5.89
C LYS A 221 5.15 -38.84 4.89
N ASP A 222 4.77 -38.47 3.67
CA ASP A 222 4.45 -39.42 2.60
C ASP A 222 5.70 -40.25 2.24
N ALA A 223 6.89 -39.64 2.20
CA ALA A 223 8.17 -40.35 2.02
C ALA A 223 8.48 -41.32 3.17
N GLN A 224 8.30 -40.90 4.43
CA GLN A 224 8.49 -41.75 5.61
C GLN A 224 7.53 -42.95 5.63
N GLU A 225 6.26 -42.78 5.25
CA GLU A 225 5.30 -43.88 5.13
C GLU A 225 5.69 -44.87 4.02
N VAL A 226 6.20 -44.39 2.88
CA VAL A 226 6.74 -45.25 1.81
C VAL A 226 7.97 -46.01 2.28
N SER A 227 8.90 -45.34 2.97
CA SER A 227 10.11 -45.94 3.55
C SER A 227 9.78 -47.05 4.57
N ALA A 228 8.77 -46.84 5.41
CA ALA A 228 8.29 -47.84 6.37
C ALA A 228 7.64 -49.06 5.69
N ARG A 229 6.82 -48.86 4.65
CA ARG A 229 6.24 -49.97 3.85
C ARG A 229 7.33 -50.73 3.08
N TRP A 230 8.32 -50.02 2.55
CA TRP A 230 9.46 -50.62 1.87
C TRP A 230 10.35 -51.45 2.82
N LEU A 231 10.55 -51.03 4.08
CA LEU A 231 11.26 -51.85 5.07
C LEU A 231 10.56 -53.19 5.34
N ALA A 232 9.23 -53.25 5.25
CA ALA A 232 8.49 -54.50 5.33
C ALA A 232 8.64 -55.36 4.05
N ASP A 233 8.61 -54.77 2.86
CA ASP A 233 8.90 -55.45 1.58
C ASP A 233 10.33 -56.02 1.56
N LEU A 234 11.32 -55.25 2.02
CA LEU A 234 12.71 -55.67 2.12
C LEU A 234 12.88 -56.90 3.01
N ARG A 235 12.27 -56.89 4.20
CA ARG A 235 12.30 -58.04 5.12
C ARG A 235 11.61 -59.26 4.52
N SER A 236 10.49 -59.07 3.81
CA SER A 236 9.82 -60.16 3.09
C SER A 236 10.71 -60.75 1.99
N LYS A 237 11.40 -59.91 1.22
CA LYS A 237 12.34 -60.34 0.17
C LYS A 237 13.61 -60.97 0.72
N PHE A 238 14.12 -60.50 1.85
CA PHE A 238 15.24 -61.14 2.54
C PHE A 238 14.87 -62.55 3.03
N SER A 239 13.65 -62.72 3.56
CA SER A 239 13.10 -64.04 3.92
C SER A 239 12.92 -64.93 2.68
N GLU A 240 12.40 -64.40 1.57
CA GLU A 240 12.24 -65.14 0.30
C GLU A 240 13.61 -65.55 -0.27
N ALA A 241 14.65 -64.71 -0.17
CA ALA A 241 16.03 -65.05 -0.55
C ALA A 241 16.61 -66.19 0.29
N GLN A 242 16.31 -66.23 1.60
CA GLN A 242 16.70 -67.34 2.47
C GLN A 242 15.93 -68.64 2.14
N GLU A 243 14.62 -68.56 1.88
CA GLU A 243 13.82 -69.72 1.45
C GLU A 243 14.25 -70.30 0.10
N LEU A 244 14.70 -69.44 -0.83
CA LEU A 244 15.25 -69.83 -2.12
C LEU A 244 16.73 -70.31 -2.03
N GLY A 245 17.35 -70.27 -0.85
CA GLY A 245 18.74 -70.69 -0.63
C GLY A 245 19.80 -69.77 -1.24
N LEU A 246 19.42 -68.54 -1.62
CA LEU A 246 20.33 -67.54 -2.19
C LEU A 246 21.17 -66.85 -1.10
N ILE A 247 20.65 -66.80 0.13
CA ILE A 247 21.32 -66.29 1.32
C ILE A 247 21.25 -67.37 2.40
N PRO A 248 22.36 -67.71 3.10
CA PRO A 248 22.32 -68.67 4.20
C PRO A 248 21.42 -68.19 5.33
N LYS A 249 20.84 -69.13 6.08
CA LYS A 249 20.00 -68.81 7.24
C LYS A 249 20.89 -68.33 8.38
N LEU A 250 20.73 -67.07 8.77
CA LEU A 250 21.52 -66.42 9.82
C LEU A 250 20.86 -66.62 11.20
N GLU A 251 21.67 -66.71 12.25
CA GLU A 251 21.21 -67.01 13.62
C GLU A 251 20.91 -65.75 14.47
N GLU A 252 21.25 -64.56 13.99
CA GLU A 252 21.00 -63.27 14.65
C GLU A 252 20.21 -62.30 13.74
N ASP A 253 19.47 -61.37 14.36
CA ASP A 253 18.79 -60.26 13.68
C ASP A 253 19.82 -59.25 13.15
N ILE A 254 20.08 -59.30 11.84
CA ILE A 254 20.99 -58.38 11.15
C ILE A 254 20.40 -56.97 10.94
N SER A 255 21.27 -55.98 10.75
CA SER A 255 20.86 -54.59 10.50
C SER A 255 20.27 -54.37 9.10
N ARG A 256 19.60 -53.23 8.90
CA ARG A 256 19.04 -52.82 7.60
C ARG A 256 20.12 -52.76 6.53
N GLU A 257 21.26 -52.17 6.88
CA GLU A 257 22.39 -51.96 5.97
C GLU A 257 22.98 -53.31 5.54
N GLN A 258 23.13 -54.25 6.49
CA GLN A 258 23.60 -55.61 6.21
C GLN A 258 22.62 -56.42 5.33
N MET A 259 21.30 -56.26 5.52
CA MET A 259 20.31 -56.86 4.61
C MET A 259 20.48 -56.36 3.17
N ILE A 260 20.75 -55.06 2.99
CA ILE A 260 20.92 -54.43 1.68
C ILE A 260 22.21 -54.92 1.01
N GLU A 261 23.34 -54.93 1.72
CA GLU A 261 24.63 -55.39 1.19
C GLU A 261 24.55 -56.85 0.68
N LEU A 262 23.97 -57.75 1.48
CA LEU A 262 23.78 -59.16 1.09
C LEU A 262 22.86 -59.32 -0.12
N LEU A 263 21.84 -58.46 -0.27
CA LEU A 263 20.92 -58.49 -1.42
C LEU A 263 21.54 -57.85 -2.68
N GLU A 264 22.42 -56.86 -2.55
CA GLU A 264 23.20 -56.32 -3.68
C GLU A 264 24.25 -57.33 -4.17
N GLU A 265 24.87 -58.13 -3.28
CA GLU A 265 25.81 -59.18 -3.68
C GLU A 265 25.15 -60.26 -4.57
N VAL A 266 23.89 -60.62 -4.27
CA VAL A 266 23.10 -61.59 -5.07
C VAL A 266 22.89 -61.11 -6.51
N ILE A 267 22.77 -59.81 -6.75
CA ILE A 267 22.56 -59.24 -8.09
C ILE A 267 23.84 -59.30 -8.93
N THR A 268 25.01 -59.06 -8.32
CA THR A 268 26.29 -58.92 -9.02
C THR A 268 26.93 -60.23 -9.53
N ARG A 269 26.35 -61.41 -9.25
CA ARG A 269 27.00 -62.72 -9.48
C ARG A 269 26.72 -63.38 -10.86
N THR A 270 26.11 -62.69 -11.83
CA THR A 270 25.71 -63.32 -13.11
C THR A 270 26.00 -62.46 -14.34
N ASP A 271 26.95 -62.90 -15.18
CA ASP A 271 27.33 -62.28 -16.46
C ASP A 271 26.75 -63.03 -17.67
N LEU A 272 26.22 -62.30 -18.67
CA LEU A 272 26.34 -62.60 -20.11
C LEU A 272 25.74 -61.47 -20.99
N THR A 273 26.35 -61.21 -22.14
CA THR A 273 26.18 -59.97 -22.92
C THR A 273 25.66 -60.17 -24.36
N LEU A 274 25.01 -59.14 -24.93
CA LEU A 274 24.79 -58.85 -26.39
C LEU A 274 23.75 -59.75 -27.12
N ALA A 275 22.98 -59.31 -28.13
CA ALA A 275 22.86 -58.02 -28.85
C ALA A 275 21.41 -57.74 -29.34
N VAL A 276 21.18 -56.54 -29.90
CA VAL A 276 19.87 -55.92 -30.20
C VAL A 276 19.29 -56.24 -31.60
N SER A 277 17.96 -56.28 -31.74
CA SER A 277 17.27 -55.74 -32.94
C SER A 277 15.95 -55.03 -32.57
N THR A 278 15.43 -54.16 -33.45
CA THR A 278 14.61 -52.99 -33.08
C THR A 278 13.23 -52.94 -33.73
N THR A 279 12.15 -52.69 -32.95
CA THR A 279 10.85 -52.22 -33.53
C THR A 279 9.91 -51.39 -32.62
N THR A 280 10.20 -51.16 -31.34
CA THR A 280 9.31 -50.42 -30.39
C THR A 280 9.79 -49.03 -29.97
N ILE A 281 10.88 -48.53 -30.55
CA ILE A 281 11.62 -47.35 -30.07
C ILE A 281 11.05 -45.99 -30.56
N SER A 282 10.28 -45.99 -31.66
CA SER A 282 9.92 -44.74 -32.39
C SER A 282 8.97 -43.79 -31.64
N GLU A 283 8.05 -44.31 -30.82
CA GLU A 283 7.07 -43.48 -30.11
C GLU A 283 7.64 -42.90 -28.82
N ALA A 284 8.32 -43.72 -28.02
CA ALA A 284 9.01 -43.28 -26.81
C ALA A 284 10.11 -42.24 -27.11
N LEU A 285 10.85 -42.37 -28.22
CA LEU A 285 11.81 -41.35 -28.65
C LEU A 285 11.15 -40.02 -29.04
N ARG A 286 9.93 -40.01 -29.58
CA ARG A 286 9.22 -38.75 -29.90
C ARG A 286 8.82 -38.02 -28.63
N GLU A 287 8.26 -38.73 -27.66
CA GLU A 287 7.86 -38.17 -26.36
C GLU A 287 9.08 -37.67 -25.56
N LEU A 288 10.17 -38.45 -25.55
CA LEU A 288 11.42 -38.07 -24.89
C LEU A 288 12.05 -36.83 -25.55
N ASN A 289 12.10 -36.76 -26.89
CA ASN A 289 12.56 -35.57 -27.61
C ASN A 289 11.68 -34.32 -27.34
N SER A 290 10.36 -34.47 -27.20
CA SER A 290 9.50 -33.34 -26.82
C SER A 290 9.76 -32.85 -25.39
N LEU A 291 9.99 -33.78 -24.44
CA LEU A 291 10.36 -33.42 -23.07
C LEU A 291 11.76 -32.79 -22.99
N GLU A 292 12.70 -33.16 -23.87
CA GLU A 292 13.98 -32.46 -23.98
C GLU A 292 13.83 -31.03 -24.52
N GLY A 293 12.88 -30.81 -25.43
CA GLY A 293 12.51 -29.47 -25.89
C GLY A 293 11.97 -28.62 -24.75
N GLU A 294 10.98 -29.14 -24.02
CA GLU A 294 10.37 -28.48 -22.86
C GLU A 294 11.40 -28.21 -21.74
N GLU A 295 12.28 -29.17 -21.45
CA GLU A 295 13.38 -29.02 -20.48
C GLU A 295 14.33 -27.88 -20.87
N ARG A 296 14.70 -27.76 -22.16
CA ARG A 296 15.59 -26.70 -22.66
C ARG A 296 14.93 -25.32 -22.62
N GLU A 297 13.63 -25.22 -22.91
CA GLU A 297 12.90 -23.95 -22.81
C GLU A 297 12.74 -23.50 -21.36
N VAL A 298 12.25 -24.36 -20.47
CA VAL A 298 12.08 -24.02 -19.05
C VAL A 298 13.44 -23.75 -18.37
N SER A 299 14.52 -24.43 -18.78
CA SER A 299 15.87 -24.13 -18.29
C SER A 299 16.38 -22.76 -18.76
N ARG A 300 16.06 -22.33 -19.99
CA ARG A 300 16.38 -20.98 -20.48
C ARG A 300 15.58 -19.91 -19.73
N GLU A 301 14.27 -20.11 -19.57
CA GLU A 301 13.38 -19.26 -18.79
C GLU A 301 13.88 -19.10 -17.34
N LEU A 302 14.25 -20.21 -16.69
CA LEU A 302 14.81 -20.19 -15.34
C LEU A 302 16.16 -19.46 -15.27
N THR A 303 17.00 -19.59 -16.30
CA THR A 303 18.32 -18.92 -16.35
C THR A 303 18.17 -17.39 -16.48
N THR A 304 17.29 -16.91 -17.37
CA THR A 304 17.05 -15.46 -17.51
C THR A 304 16.38 -14.87 -16.27
N LEU A 305 15.42 -15.58 -15.66
CA LEU A 305 14.80 -15.16 -14.41
C LEU A 305 15.78 -15.14 -13.23
N ARG A 306 16.70 -16.12 -13.14
CA ARG A 306 17.77 -16.13 -12.11
C ARG A 306 18.77 -15.00 -12.29
N HIS A 307 19.25 -14.74 -13.51
CA HIS A 307 20.14 -13.60 -13.77
C HIS A 307 19.48 -12.28 -13.36
N ARG A 308 18.21 -12.09 -13.74
CA ARG A 308 17.43 -10.90 -13.37
C ARG A 308 17.26 -10.77 -11.86
N LEU A 309 16.99 -11.88 -11.16
CA LEU A 309 16.90 -11.91 -9.70
C LEU A 309 18.24 -11.57 -9.02
N GLU A 310 19.36 -12.04 -9.58
CA GLU A 310 20.70 -11.74 -9.09
C GLU A 310 21.06 -10.26 -9.28
N GLU A 311 20.78 -9.68 -10.46
CA GLU A 311 20.96 -8.24 -10.72
C GLU A 311 20.14 -7.38 -9.75
N MET A 312 18.88 -7.74 -9.50
CA MET A 312 18.03 -7.02 -8.56
C MET A 312 18.53 -7.16 -7.11
N ASN A 313 18.92 -8.36 -6.66
CA ASN A 313 19.53 -8.51 -5.33
C ASN A 313 20.83 -7.71 -5.19
N ARG A 314 21.67 -7.67 -6.24
CA ARG A 314 22.90 -6.88 -6.28
C ARG A 314 22.62 -5.38 -6.20
N MET A 315 21.57 -4.89 -6.86
CA MET A 315 21.11 -3.51 -6.72
C MET A 315 20.62 -3.21 -5.30
N ARG A 316 19.83 -4.10 -4.68
CA ARG A 316 19.35 -3.92 -3.29
C ARG A 316 20.50 -3.81 -2.30
N VAL A 317 21.45 -4.76 -2.34
CA VAL A 317 22.66 -4.74 -1.50
C VAL A 317 23.52 -3.51 -1.78
N GLY A 318 23.61 -3.07 -3.03
CA GLY A 318 24.31 -1.83 -3.41
C GLY A 318 23.68 -0.59 -2.78
N VAL A 319 22.35 -0.50 -2.72
CA VAL A 319 21.63 0.60 -2.05
C VAL A 319 21.83 0.55 -0.54
N GLU A 320 21.69 -0.62 0.11
CA GLU A 320 21.95 -0.79 1.54
C GLU A 320 23.39 -0.37 1.93
N GLN A 321 24.39 -0.75 1.12
CA GLN A 321 25.79 -0.36 1.31
C GLN A 321 26.00 1.14 1.07
N TYR A 322 25.31 1.73 0.10
CA TYR A 322 25.36 3.17 -0.18
C TYR A 322 24.72 4.00 0.94
N GLU A 323 23.56 3.58 1.47
CA GLU A 323 22.94 4.19 2.65
C GLU A 323 23.84 4.09 3.89
N ALA A 324 24.46 2.94 4.13
CA ALA A 324 25.41 2.77 5.23
C ALA A 324 26.65 3.67 5.07
N ALA A 325 27.21 3.77 3.87
CA ALA A 325 28.34 4.64 3.56
C ALA A 325 27.98 6.14 3.72
N LEU A 326 26.80 6.56 3.23
CA LEU A 326 26.24 7.90 3.44
C LEU A 326 26.02 8.20 4.93
N SER A 327 25.52 7.24 5.70
CA SER A 327 25.33 7.37 7.15
C SER A 327 26.66 7.60 7.86
N VAL A 328 27.72 6.86 7.50
CA VAL A 328 29.07 7.03 8.05
C VAL A 328 29.72 8.35 7.60
N GLN A 329 29.58 8.74 6.33
CA GLN A 329 30.08 10.04 5.87
C GLN A 329 29.35 11.19 6.57
N ARG A 330 28.03 11.13 6.72
CA ARG A 330 27.26 12.12 7.46
C ARG A 330 27.66 12.17 8.93
N GLY A 331 27.86 11.03 9.59
CA GLY A 331 28.38 10.98 10.97
C GLY A 331 29.76 11.65 11.13
N ARG A 332 30.57 11.69 10.07
CA ARG A 332 31.83 12.46 10.02
C ARG A 332 31.65 13.93 9.62
N LEU A 333 30.54 14.26 8.95
CA LEU A 333 30.21 15.61 8.50
C LEU A 333 29.43 16.44 9.53
N GLN A 334 28.96 15.88 10.65
CA GLN A 334 28.29 16.58 11.77
C GLN A 334 29.21 17.55 12.55
N LEU A 335 30.04 18.29 11.84
CA LEU A 335 30.95 19.31 12.35
C LEU A 335 30.18 20.60 12.67
N SER A 336 29.07 20.91 11.99
CA SER A 336 28.25 22.09 12.30
C SER A 336 27.69 22.02 13.73
N SER A 337 27.02 20.92 14.09
CA SER A 337 26.45 20.71 15.42
C SER A 337 27.51 20.58 16.51
N TRP A 338 28.68 19.99 16.21
CA TRP A 338 29.81 19.97 17.13
C TRP A 338 30.39 21.37 17.37
N LEU A 339 30.61 22.16 16.31
CA LEU A 339 31.11 23.55 16.40
C LEU A 339 30.15 24.45 17.18
N VAL A 340 28.83 24.33 16.94
CA VAL A 340 27.82 25.12 17.65
C VAL A 340 27.68 24.69 19.11
N SER A 341 27.74 23.39 19.42
CA SER A 341 27.66 22.91 20.82
C SER A 341 28.88 23.26 21.67
N HIS A 342 30.04 23.51 21.05
CA HIS A 342 31.27 23.93 21.74
C HIS A 342 31.51 25.45 21.70
N ALA A 343 30.64 26.21 21.03
CA ALA A 343 30.63 27.67 21.00
C ALA A 343 29.47 28.20 21.86
N SER A 344 29.62 28.18 23.18
CA SER A 344 28.72 28.88 24.11
C SER A 344 29.07 30.37 24.17
N ASP A 345 28.20 31.18 24.78
CA ASP A 345 28.48 32.61 24.90
C ASP A 345 29.67 32.94 25.82
N GLU A 346 29.99 32.01 26.74
CA GLU A 346 31.11 32.11 27.68
C GLU A 346 32.40 31.44 27.20
N SER A 347 32.37 30.65 26.11
CA SER A 347 33.55 29.95 25.61
C SER A 347 34.27 30.66 24.45
N ASP A 348 35.58 30.41 24.36
CA ASP A 348 36.40 30.84 23.23
C ASP A 348 35.97 30.18 21.92
N CYS A 349 36.22 30.88 20.80
CA CYS A 349 36.06 30.28 19.47
C CYS A 349 36.97 29.03 19.33
N PRO A 350 36.41 27.80 19.23
CA PRO A 350 37.20 26.56 19.27
C PRO A 350 38.18 26.39 18.09
N MET A 351 38.09 27.24 17.06
CA MET A 351 38.98 27.25 15.91
C MET A 351 40.18 28.20 16.06
N CYS A 352 40.14 29.19 16.95
CA CYS A 352 41.20 30.23 17.02
C CYS A 352 41.46 30.85 18.41
N GLY A 353 40.74 30.45 19.47
CA GLY A 353 40.99 30.93 20.83
C GLY A 353 40.77 32.44 21.02
N SER A 354 39.77 33.00 20.32
CA SER A 354 39.44 34.43 20.40
C SER A 354 37.99 34.64 20.85
N HIS A 355 37.81 35.45 21.90
CA HIS A 355 36.53 35.93 22.41
C HIS A 355 35.79 36.96 21.52
N THR A 356 36.38 37.44 20.42
CA THR A 356 35.76 38.55 19.64
C THR A 356 34.46 38.16 18.93
N ASP A 357 33.47 39.07 18.93
CA ASP A 357 32.23 38.94 18.15
C ASP A 357 32.45 38.61 16.68
N SER A 358 33.55 39.10 16.09
CA SER A 358 33.91 38.81 14.71
C SER A 358 34.24 37.33 14.51
N ALA A 359 34.93 36.70 15.47
CA ALA A 359 35.21 35.26 15.45
C ALA A 359 33.91 34.45 15.63
N LYS A 360 33.06 34.82 16.60
CA LYS A 360 31.75 34.17 16.82
C LYS A 360 30.87 34.22 15.55
N ARG A 361 30.72 35.39 14.91
CA ARG A 361 29.94 35.52 13.66
C ARG A 361 30.53 34.71 12.51
N LYS A 362 31.86 34.68 12.34
CA LYS A 362 32.52 33.86 11.31
C LYS A 362 32.32 32.37 11.55
N LEU A 363 32.32 31.93 12.81
CA LEU A 363 32.06 30.53 13.17
C LEU A 363 30.59 30.15 12.94
N GLN A 364 29.64 31.03 13.24
CA GLN A 364 28.22 30.83 12.87
C GLN A 364 28.03 30.72 11.35
N VAL A 365 28.66 31.60 10.56
CA VAL A 365 28.63 31.52 9.09
C VAL A 365 29.26 30.21 8.59
N LEU A 366 30.37 29.76 9.18
CA LEU A 366 30.98 28.48 8.84
C LEU A 366 30.07 27.30 9.19
N ALA A 367 29.46 27.30 10.37
CA ALA A 367 28.52 26.26 10.79
C ALA A 367 27.29 26.19 9.87
N GLN A 368 26.74 27.35 9.48
CA GLN A 368 25.62 27.42 8.52
C GLN A 368 26.02 26.90 7.13
N ARG A 369 27.22 27.20 6.63
CA ARG A 369 27.72 26.63 5.35
C ARG A 369 28.00 25.14 5.44
N LEU A 370 28.45 24.64 6.59
CA LEU A 370 28.59 23.20 6.82
C LEU A 370 27.20 22.52 6.88
N GLU A 371 26.21 23.13 7.53
CA GLU A 371 24.82 22.65 7.55
C GLU A 371 24.19 22.61 6.14
N GLU A 372 24.44 23.61 5.29
CA GLU A 372 24.05 23.60 3.87
C GLU A 372 24.69 22.43 3.10
N VAL A 373 25.96 22.10 3.36
CA VAL A 373 26.65 20.96 2.74
C VAL A 373 26.17 19.63 3.31
N GLU A 374 25.92 19.54 4.62
CA GLU A 374 25.35 18.37 5.30
C GLU A 374 23.92 18.05 4.83
N THR A 375 23.11 19.08 4.56
CA THR A 375 21.75 18.93 4.00
C THR A 375 21.77 18.61 2.51
N ALA A 376 22.64 19.25 1.72
CA ALA A 376 22.81 18.90 0.30
C ALA A 376 23.30 17.46 0.11
N ALA A 377 24.28 17.00 0.91
CA ALA A 377 24.71 15.60 0.93
C ALA A 377 23.65 14.64 1.51
N GLY A 378 22.70 15.17 2.29
CA GLY A 378 21.57 14.43 2.84
C GLY A 378 20.39 14.24 1.88
N ALA A 379 20.32 15.00 0.78
CA ALA A 379 19.16 15.00 -0.13
C ALA A 379 18.95 13.67 -0.88
N ASP A 380 20.02 12.88 -1.08
CA ASP A 380 19.91 11.53 -1.67
C ASP A 380 19.30 10.50 -0.70
N LYS A 381 19.17 10.81 0.60
CA LYS A 381 18.62 9.88 1.60
C LYS A 381 17.11 9.64 1.46
N ASP A 382 16.41 10.51 0.73
CA ASP A 382 14.98 10.35 0.43
C ASP A 382 14.72 9.53 -0.85
N ARG A 383 15.78 9.05 -1.52
CA ARG A 383 15.68 7.99 -2.55
C ARG A 383 15.56 6.60 -1.89
N GLU A 384 14.54 6.44 -1.03
CA GLU A 384 14.09 5.11 -0.58
C GLU A 384 13.85 4.24 -1.84
N VAL A 385 14.23 2.96 -1.79
CA VAL A 385 13.95 2.00 -2.87
C VAL A 385 12.44 2.03 -3.16
N PRO A 386 11.99 2.40 -4.38
CA PRO A 386 10.56 2.55 -4.63
C PRO A 386 9.83 1.23 -4.41
N ALA A 387 8.64 1.24 -3.80
CA ALA A 387 7.83 0.04 -3.59
C ALA A 387 7.53 -0.75 -4.90
N ALA A 388 7.69 -0.12 -6.07
CA ALA A 388 7.64 -0.75 -7.38
C ALA A 388 8.82 -1.72 -7.65
N PHE A 389 10.00 -1.49 -7.05
CA PHE A 389 11.15 -2.39 -7.12
C PHE A 389 10.89 -3.67 -6.32
N ASP A 390 10.43 -3.54 -5.07
CA ASP A 390 10.04 -4.69 -4.24
C ASP A 390 8.91 -5.49 -4.89
N ARG A 391 7.92 -4.81 -5.50
CA ARG A 391 6.85 -5.43 -6.30
C ARG A 391 7.43 -6.31 -7.43
N GLU A 392 8.40 -5.81 -8.19
CA GLU A 392 9.00 -6.56 -9.29
C GLU A 392 9.96 -7.66 -8.78
N LEU A 393 10.67 -7.44 -7.67
CA LEU A 393 11.53 -8.44 -7.03
C LEU A 393 10.71 -9.64 -6.56
N GLN A 394 9.57 -9.38 -5.90
CA GLN A 394 8.63 -10.42 -5.45
C GLN A 394 8.03 -11.17 -6.63
N ARG A 395 7.69 -10.48 -7.72
CA ARG A 395 7.20 -11.08 -8.96
C ARG A 395 8.23 -12.02 -9.57
N VAL A 396 9.45 -11.53 -9.84
CA VAL A 396 10.55 -12.34 -10.40
C VAL A 396 10.86 -13.53 -9.49
N THR A 397 10.85 -13.37 -8.17
CA THR A 397 11.02 -14.47 -7.20
C THR A 397 9.91 -15.52 -7.30
N THR A 398 8.68 -15.11 -7.62
CA THR A 398 7.53 -16.02 -7.82
C THR A 398 7.67 -16.77 -9.15
N ASP A 399 8.05 -16.06 -10.21
CA ASP A 399 8.28 -16.63 -11.55
C ASP A 399 9.44 -17.66 -11.53
N VAL A 400 10.54 -17.37 -10.82
CA VAL A 400 11.64 -18.33 -10.56
C VAL A 400 11.13 -19.60 -9.87
N GLY A 401 10.24 -19.46 -8.88
CA GLY A 401 9.63 -20.59 -8.18
C GLY A 401 8.81 -21.47 -9.14
N ASN A 402 7.90 -20.86 -9.89
CA ASN A 402 7.05 -21.53 -10.86
C ASN A 402 7.86 -22.25 -11.97
N ALA A 403 8.90 -21.59 -12.50
CA ALA A 403 9.80 -22.21 -13.49
C ALA A 403 10.59 -23.38 -12.89
N THR A 404 11.02 -23.29 -11.63
CA THR A 404 11.71 -24.39 -10.93
C THR A 404 10.80 -25.60 -10.71
N GLU A 405 9.53 -25.39 -10.37
CA GLU A 405 8.54 -26.48 -10.26
C GLU A 405 8.24 -27.15 -11.60
N ARG A 406 8.05 -26.35 -12.67
CA ARG A 406 7.89 -26.87 -14.04
C ARG A 406 9.09 -27.72 -14.45
N LEU A 407 10.32 -27.25 -14.18
CA LEU A 407 11.54 -28.00 -14.49
C LEU A 407 11.61 -29.33 -13.73
N ARG A 408 11.30 -29.34 -12.42
CA ARG A 408 11.22 -30.57 -11.61
C ARG A 408 10.18 -31.54 -12.19
N ALA A 409 9.00 -31.05 -12.60
CA ALA A 409 7.95 -31.88 -13.19
C ALA A 409 8.37 -32.53 -14.52
N VAL A 410 9.00 -31.77 -15.42
CA VAL A 410 9.57 -32.28 -16.68
C VAL A 410 10.65 -33.33 -16.41
N GLN A 411 11.56 -33.07 -15.46
CA GLN A 411 12.61 -34.02 -15.08
C GLN A 411 12.05 -35.32 -14.47
N ILE A 412 10.98 -35.26 -13.68
CA ILE A 412 10.30 -36.45 -13.15
C ILE A 412 9.67 -37.26 -14.30
N ARG A 413 8.97 -36.61 -15.24
CA ARG A 413 8.39 -37.27 -16.42
C ARG A 413 9.48 -37.90 -17.29
N LYS A 414 10.57 -37.18 -17.56
CA LYS A 414 11.74 -37.66 -18.30
C LYS A 414 12.32 -38.91 -17.63
N ARG A 415 12.59 -38.87 -16.32
CA ARG A 415 13.07 -40.03 -15.52
C ARG A 415 12.11 -41.22 -15.58
N ALA A 416 10.80 -41.00 -15.54
CA ALA A 416 9.80 -42.07 -15.65
C ALA A 416 9.78 -42.71 -17.06
N LEU A 417 9.88 -41.91 -18.12
CA LEU A 417 9.98 -42.39 -19.51
C LEU A 417 11.30 -43.11 -19.78
N THR A 418 12.44 -42.59 -19.31
CA THR A 418 13.74 -43.27 -19.45
C THR A 418 13.77 -44.59 -18.67
N GLY A 419 13.10 -44.66 -17.49
CA GLY A 419 12.91 -45.90 -16.75
C GLY A 419 12.10 -46.94 -17.54
N ARG A 420 10.91 -46.54 -18.03
CA ARG A 420 10.04 -47.41 -18.84
C ARG A 420 10.68 -47.86 -20.15
N SER A 421 11.52 -47.03 -20.76
CA SER A 421 12.29 -47.40 -21.97
C SER A 421 13.42 -48.40 -21.69
N LYS A 422 13.86 -48.54 -20.43
CA LYS A 422 14.82 -49.56 -20.00
C LYS A 422 14.09 -50.89 -19.71
N GLU A 423 13.00 -50.82 -18.94
CA GLU A 423 12.13 -51.97 -18.63
C GLU A 423 11.50 -52.62 -19.89
N ALA A 424 11.22 -51.83 -20.93
CA ALA A 424 10.71 -52.32 -22.21
C ALA A 424 11.76 -53.07 -23.07
N SER A 425 13.05 -53.05 -22.69
CA SER A 425 14.13 -53.73 -23.42
C SER A 425 14.42 -55.15 -22.90
N GLU A 426 13.81 -55.57 -21.80
CA GLU A 426 14.25 -56.73 -21.00
C GLU A 426 13.17 -57.82 -20.81
N GLN A 427 12.03 -57.76 -21.54
CA GLN A 427 10.88 -58.65 -21.30
C GLN A 427 10.50 -59.59 -22.46
N GLN A 428 11.21 -60.72 -22.61
CA GLN A 428 10.71 -62.05 -23.03
C GLN A 428 11.88 -63.04 -23.22
N PHE A 429 11.93 -64.30 -22.75
CA PHE A 429 11.46 -65.01 -21.54
C PHE A 429 11.97 -66.49 -21.66
N SER A 430 12.25 -67.29 -20.61
CA SER A 430 12.39 -67.09 -19.16
C SER A 430 12.94 -68.38 -18.50
N ALA A 431 13.96 -68.33 -17.62
CA ALA A 431 14.30 -69.45 -16.73
C ALA A 431 13.63 -69.25 -15.35
N LYS A 432 12.40 -69.73 -15.25
CA LYS A 432 11.46 -69.40 -14.14
C LYS A 432 11.92 -69.90 -12.76
N ARG A 433 12.50 -69.01 -11.96
CA ARG A 433 11.98 -68.55 -10.64
C ARG A 433 12.94 -67.52 -10.04
N THR A 434 14.24 -67.83 -10.09
CA THR A 434 15.34 -67.03 -9.54
C THR A 434 15.51 -65.69 -10.26
N GLU A 435 15.51 -65.68 -11.61
CA GLU A 435 15.61 -64.45 -12.41
C GLU A 435 14.50 -63.43 -12.09
N ARG A 436 13.27 -63.93 -11.83
CA ARG A 436 12.13 -63.08 -11.48
C ARG A 436 12.25 -62.50 -10.08
N PHE A 437 12.85 -63.25 -9.15
CA PHE A 437 13.17 -62.74 -7.81
C PHE A 437 14.25 -61.66 -7.89
N ILE A 438 15.34 -61.90 -8.64
CA ILE A 438 16.45 -60.96 -8.83
C ILE A 438 15.97 -59.65 -9.48
N GLY A 439 15.17 -59.69 -10.55
CA GLY A 439 14.63 -58.46 -11.17
C GLY A 439 13.69 -57.66 -10.25
N ASN A 440 12.86 -58.36 -9.46
CA ASN A 440 12.00 -57.72 -8.43
C ASN A 440 12.81 -57.14 -7.25
N LEU A 441 13.99 -57.70 -6.99
CA LEU A 441 14.91 -57.25 -5.95
C LEU A 441 15.69 -56.00 -6.42
N GLU A 442 16.26 -56.05 -7.62
CA GLU A 442 16.99 -54.94 -8.24
C GLU A 442 16.11 -53.70 -8.42
N SER A 443 14.86 -53.86 -8.86
CA SER A 443 13.87 -52.78 -8.92
C SER A 443 13.60 -52.15 -7.53
N SER A 444 13.51 -52.97 -6.48
CA SER A 444 13.25 -52.50 -5.10
C SER A 444 14.46 -51.79 -4.47
N LEU A 445 15.68 -52.23 -4.79
CA LEU A 445 16.93 -51.57 -4.39
C LEU A 445 17.20 -50.29 -5.20
N GLY A 446 16.83 -50.26 -6.48
CA GLY A 446 16.86 -49.07 -7.32
C GLY A 446 15.91 -47.96 -6.85
N LEU A 447 14.79 -48.33 -6.20
CA LEU A 447 13.92 -47.38 -5.48
C LEU A 447 14.57 -46.85 -4.20
N HIS A 448 15.32 -47.69 -3.46
CA HIS A 448 15.99 -47.27 -2.23
C HIS A 448 17.00 -46.13 -2.46
N ARG A 449 17.85 -46.22 -3.49
CA ARG A 449 18.81 -45.14 -3.82
C ARG A 449 18.14 -43.81 -4.19
N LYS A 450 16.85 -43.82 -4.57
CA LYS A 450 16.04 -42.61 -4.78
C LYS A 450 15.38 -42.11 -3.49
N LEU A 451 15.06 -42.99 -2.55
CA LEU A 451 14.50 -42.66 -1.23
C LEU A 451 15.57 -42.20 -0.23
N GLY A 452 16.84 -42.55 -0.45
CA GLY A 452 17.97 -42.07 0.36
C GLY A 452 18.18 -40.54 0.36
N SER A 453 17.42 -39.78 -0.44
CA SER A 453 17.39 -38.31 -0.43
C SER A 453 16.55 -37.69 0.70
N ASP A 454 15.97 -38.50 1.60
CA ASP A 454 15.19 -38.02 2.76
C ASP A 454 15.95 -36.97 3.61
N SER A 455 17.29 -37.02 3.65
CA SER A 455 18.12 -36.06 4.38
C SER A 455 17.97 -34.62 3.86
N GLU A 456 17.84 -34.41 2.55
CA GLU A 456 17.63 -33.09 1.96
C GLU A 456 16.24 -32.54 2.32
N LEU A 457 15.20 -33.39 2.30
CA LEU A 457 13.84 -33.00 2.69
C LEU A 457 13.70 -32.70 4.19
N VAL A 458 14.36 -33.47 5.04
CA VAL A 458 14.42 -33.20 6.49
C VAL A 458 15.10 -31.84 6.76
N GLU A 459 16.17 -31.52 6.04
CA GLU A 459 16.87 -30.25 6.18
C GLU A 459 16.08 -29.06 5.59
N GLU A 460 15.41 -29.22 4.44
CA GLU A 460 14.43 -28.25 3.92
C GLU A 460 13.33 -27.95 4.96
N VAL A 461 12.77 -28.98 5.61
CA VAL A 461 11.74 -28.80 6.65
C VAL A 461 12.31 -28.12 7.90
N ARG A 462 13.53 -28.44 8.32
CA ARG A 462 14.20 -27.82 9.48
C ARG A 462 14.42 -26.32 9.27
N THR A 463 15.06 -25.95 8.17
CA THR A 463 15.35 -24.56 7.82
C THR A 463 14.08 -23.72 7.65
N LEU A 464 13.02 -24.29 7.07
CA LEU A 464 11.70 -23.63 6.98
C LEU A 464 11.08 -23.40 8.37
N LYS A 465 11.22 -24.34 9.32
CA LYS A 465 10.73 -24.16 10.71
C LYS A 465 11.47 -23.05 11.44
N GLU A 466 12.79 -23.02 11.33
CA GLU A 466 13.64 -21.96 11.90
C GLU A 466 13.26 -20.59 11.32
N THR A 467 13.04 -20.51 10.00
CA THR A 467 12.60 -19.29 9.31
C THR A 467 11.22 -18.81 9.80
N VAL A 468 10.25 -19.72 9.94
CA VAL A 468 8.91 -19.40 10.48
C VAL A 468 9.03 -18.87 11.93
N LEU A 469 9.84 -19.50 12.78
CA LEU A 469 10.03 -19.06 14.16
C LEU A 469 10.68 -17.67 14.25
N ALA A 470 11.66 -17.37 13.37
CA ALA A 470 12.28 -16.04 13.30
C ALA A 470 11.26 -14.96 12.89
N LEU A 471 10.50 -15.19 11.80
CA LEU A 471 9.48 -14.26 11.32
C LEU A 471 8.34 -14.06 12.35
N GLU A 472 7.91 -15.12 13.05
CA GLU A 472 6.97 -14.99 14.16
C GLU A 472 7.52 -14.17 15.33
N GLY A 473 8.80 -14.34 15.68
CA GLY A 473 9.45 -13.56 16.73
C GLY A 473 9.47 -12.07 16.41
N GLU A 474 9.84 -11.71 15.18
CA GLU A 474 9.84 -10.32 14.71
C GLU A 474 8.43 -9.70 14.69
N LEU A 475 7.42 -10.44 14.22
CA LEU A 475 6.04 -9.99 14.17
C LEU A 475 5.41 -9.84 15.57
N ARG A 476 5.73 -10.74 16.51
CA ARG A 476 5.30 -10.60 17.93
C ARG A 476 5.90 -9.35 18.60
N GLY A 477 7.09 -8.91 18.18
CA GLY A 477 7.67 -7.64 18.61
C GLY A 477 6.96 -6.39 18.06
N GLN A 478 6.08 -6.55 17.06
CA GLN A 478 5.36 -5.46 16.38
C GLN A 478 3.90 -5.42 16.87
N ASP A 479 3.66 -5.09 18.14
CA ASP A 479 2.31 -4.96 18.70
C ASP A 479 1.49 -3.84 18.01
N VAL A 480 0.68 -4.26 17.03
CA VAL A 480 -0.18 -3.41 16.20
C VAL A 480 -1.26 -2.73 17.04
N GLU A 481 -1.86 -3.44 18.00
CA GLU A 481 -2.94 -2.88 18.83
C GLU A 481 -2.41 -1.84 19.82
N ALA A 482 -1.22 -2.04 20.40
CA ALA A 482 -0.57 -0.99 21.20
C ALA A 482 -0.16 0.21 20.34
N ARG A 483 0.25 0.02 19.08
CA ARG A 483 0.51 1.14 18.14
C ARG A 483 -0.78 1.90 17.82
N LYS A 484 -1.84 1.20 17.44
CA LYS A 484 -3.18 1.76 17.18
C LYS A 484 -3.69 2.56 18.38
N ARG A 485 -3.60 2.00 19.60
CA ARG A 485 -4.01 2.68 20.84
C ARG A 485 -3.14 3.89 21.18
N ARG A 486 -1.85 3.89 20.84
CA ARG A 486 -0.99 5.10 20.96
C ARG A 486 -1.43 6.17 19.95
N ALA A 487 -1.62 5.80 18.69
CA ALA A 487 -2.07 6.71 17.63
C ALA A 487 -3.41 7.38 17.96
N LEU A 488 -4.42 6.59 18.35
CA LEU A 488 -5.74 7.10 18.74
C LEU A 488 -5.67 8.03 19.96
N ARG A 489 -4.87 7.71 20.98
CA ARG A 489 -4.67 8.63 22.12
C ARG A 489 -4.07 9.96 21.69
N THR A 490 -3.14 9.99 20.73
CA THR A 490 -2.61 11.26 20.18
C THR A 490 -3.70 12.05 19.46
N VAL A 491 -4.50 11.39 18.60
CA VAL A 491 -5.62 12.03 17.89
C VAL A 491 -6.65 12.60 18.87
N ASN A 492 -7.11 11.80 19.83
CA ASN A 492 -8.08 12.21 20.85
C ASN A 492 -7.55 13.38 21.71
N THR A 493 -6.26 13.34 22.08
CA THR A 493 -5.60 14.40 22.87
C THR A 493 -5.49 15.71 22.08
N ASN A 494 -5.24 15.63 20.78
CA ASN A 494 -5.22 16.82 19.92
C ASN A 494 -6.63 17.37 19.74
N ALA A 495 -7.63 16.51 19.51
CA ALA A 495 -9.01 16.93 19.31
C ALA A 495 -9.58 17.62 20.57
N GLY A 496 -9.34 17.05 21.75
CA GLY A 496 -9.72 17.65 23.03
C GLY A 496 -9.05 19.00 23.33
N LYS A 497 -7.95 19.36 22.65
CA LYS A 497 -7.37 20.73 22.72
C LYS A 497 -8.06 21.71 21.78
N LEU A 498 -8.74 21.24 20.74
CA LEU A 498 -9.45 22.09 19.77
C LEU A 498 -10.89 22.38 20.24
N LEU A 499 -11.55 21.43 20.92
CA LEU A 499 -12.94 21.59 21.39
C LEU A 499 -13.19 22.87 22.22
N PRO A 500 -12.34 23.29 23.18
CA PRO A 500 -12.54 24.53 23.94
C PRO A 500 -12.48 25.83 23.11
N HIS A 501 -12.04 25.75 21.86
CA HIS A 501 -11.99 26.87 20.92
C HIS A 501 -13.09 26.81 19.85
N LEU A 502 -13.99 25.84 19.94
CA LEU A 502 -15.13 25.66 19.06
C LEU A 502 -16.44 25.96 19.79
N ASP A 503 -17.56 25.87 19.07
CA ASP A 503 -18.90 26.06 19.64
C ASP A 503 -19.48 24.70 20.05
N ILE A 504 -19.38 24.39 21.34
CA ILE A 504 -19.68 23.08 21.92
C ILE A 504 -20.16 23.25 23.36
N GLU A 505 -21.16 22.46 23.75
CA GLU A 505 -21.78 22.55 25.09
C GLU A 505 -20.83 22.08 26.21
N ASN A 506 -20.12 20.96 26.00
CA ASN A 506 -19.21 20.35 26.97
C ASN A 506 -17.76 20.30 26.43
N PRO A 507 -17.03 21.43 26.37
CA PRO A 507 -15.72 21.53 25.71
C PRO A 507 -14.60 20.71 26.36
N ASN A 508 -14.77 20.28 27.61
CA ASN A 508 -13.72 19.61 28.40
C ASN A 508 -13.91 18.08 28.48
N ASP A 509 -15.01 17.55 27.94
CA ASP A 509 -15.30 16.11 28.04
C ASP A 509 -14.33 15.32 27.14
N PRO A 510 -13.65 14.29 27.67
CA PRO A 510 -12.73 13.49 26.87
C PRO A 510 -13.46 12.76 25.74
N ILE A 511 -12.88 12.73 24.54
CA ILE A 511 -13.46 12.01 23.40
C ILE A 511 -12.64 10.77 23.00
N SER A 512 -13.32 9.80 22.43
CA SER A 512 -12.74 8.61 21.79
C SER A 512 -13.18 8.50 20.33
N LEU A 513 -12.21 8.47 19.42
CA LEU A 513 -12.45 8.09 18.02
C LEU A 513 -12.53 6.56 17.90
N GLU A 514 -13.73 6.05 17.64
CA GLU A 514 -13.97 4.62 17.52
C GLU A 514 -13.74 4.14 16.07
N THR A 515 -12.59 3.52 15.81
CA THR A 515 -12.21 3.06 14.46
C THR A 515 -13.09 1.94 13.91
N ASN A 516 -13.77 1.22 14.80
CA ASN A 516 -14.64 0.12 14.42
C ASN A 516 -15.98 0.69 13.93
N ASP A 517 -16.66 1.50 14.73
CA ASP A 517 -17.96 2.07 14.33
C ASP A 517 -17.85 3.36 13.51
N LEU A 518 -16.62 3.86 13.33
CA LEU A 518 -16.26 5.01 12.48
C LEU A 518 -16.99 6.29 12.91
N THR A 519 -17.12 6.45 14.22
CA THR A 519 -17.85 7.52 14.90
C THR A 519 -17.04 8.06 16.10
N ILE A 520 -17.57 9.07 16.77
CA ILE A 520 -17.01 9.68 17.97
C ILE A 520 -17.86 9.26 19.16
N LYS A 521 -17.20 8.96 20.26
CA LYS A 521 -17.79 8.63 21.55
C LYS A 521 -17.28 9.62 22.59
N VAL A 522 -18.16 10.29 23.30
CA VAL A 522 -17.83 11.28 24.33
C VAL A 522 -17.93 10.62 25.70
N LEU A 523 -16.89 10.77 26.51
CA LEU A 523 -16.72 10.05 27.77
C LEU A 523 -17.21 10.96 28.92
N GLY A 524 -18.50 10.87 29.23
CA GLY A 524 -19.11 11.61 30.33
C GLY A 524 -18.78 11.02 31.71
N SER A 525 -19.24 11.71 32.75
CA SER A 525 -19.02 11.29 34.15
C SER A 525 -19.91 10.13 34.60
N GLU A 526 -21.13 10.03 34.07
CA GLU A 526 -22.11 8.99 34.42
C GLU A 526 -22.24 7.90 33.35
N ARG A 527 -22.17 8.28 32.08
CA ARG A 527 -22.21 7.40 30.91
C ARG A 527 -21.38 7.99 29.78
N ASP A 528 -21.06 7.14 28.82
CA ASP A 528 -20.54 7.61 27.53
C ASP A 528 -21.68 7.76 26.53
N ASP A 529 -21.59 8.76 25.65
CA ASP A 529 -22.57 9.04 24.59
C ASP A 529 -21.93 8.97 23.21
N TYR A 530 -22.59 8.34 22.23
CA TYR A 530 -22.16 8.40 20.83
C TYR A 530 -22.56 9.73 20.17
N LEU A 531 -21.84 10.13 19.12
CA LEU A 531 -22.12 11.36 18.36
C LEU A 531 -23.59 11.50 17.92
N SER A 532 -24.25 10.38 17.61
CA SER A 532 -25.66 10.31 17.22
C SER A 532 -26.67 10.52 18.36
N GLU A 533 -26.22 10.40 19.62
CA GLU A 533 -27.04 10.60 20.83
C GLU A 533 -26.91 12.03 21.37
N ILE A 534 -25.89 12.78 20.93
CA ILE A 534 -25.64 14.16 21.30
C ILE A 534 -26.52 15.09 20.47
N GLY A 535 -27.19 16.04 21.12
CA GLY A 535 -28.01 17.06 20.46
C GLY A 535 -27.19 18.22 19.90
N SER A 536 -27.86 19.04 19.08
CA SER A 536 -27.34 20.23 18.36
C SER A 536 -26.36 19.96 17.20
N GLY A 537 -26.57 20.69 16.10
CA GLY A 537 -25.67 20.62 14.94
C GLY A 537 -24.32 21.30 15.18
N SER A 538 -24.23 22.23 16.15
CA SER A 538 -22.98 22.91 16.51
C SER A 538 -22.03 21.93 17.19
N ASN A 539 -22.53 21.13 18.14
CA ASN A 539 -21.80 20.00 18.70
C ASN A 539 -21.29 19.06 17.58
N TRP A 540 -22.15 18.62 16.65
CA TRP A 540 -21.73 17.74 15.55
C TRP A 540 -20.64 18.36 14.67
N LEU A 541 -20.77 19.64 14.29
CA LEU A 541 -19.75 20.34 13.53
C LEU A 541 -18.42 20.41 14.30
N SER A 542 -18.48 20.79 15.58
CA SER A 542 -17.31 20.96 16.44
C SER A 542 -16.54 19.65 16.63
N TYR A 543 -17.24 18.55 16.87
CA TYR A 543 -16.62 17.21 16.93
C TYR A 543 -16.02 16.78 15.57
N HIS A 544 -16.72 17.02 14.44
CA HIS A 544 -16.18 16.73 13.10
C HIS A 544 -14.88 17.50 12.85
N LEU A 545 -14.89 18.82 13.05
CA LEU A 545 -13.72 19.68 12.83
C LEU A 545 -12.56 19.27 13.74
N ALA A 546 -12.80 19.13 15.06
CA ALA A 546 -11.75 18.78 16.00
C ALA A 546 -11.08 17.44 15.67
N VAL A 547 -11.85 16.39 15.35
CA VAL A 547 -11.30 15.06 15.04
C VAL A 547 -10.61 15.03 13.68
N LEU A 548 -11.20 15.63 12.63
CA LEU A 548 -10.60 15.59 11.29
C LEU A 548 -9.30 16.43 11.22
N LEU A 549 -9.29 17.61 11.84
CA LEU A 549 -8.06 18.42 11.95
C LEU A 549 -6.98 17.66 12.75
N SER A 550 -7.36 17.01 13.85
CA SER A 550 -6.43 16.24 14.68
C SER A 550 -5.88 14.98 14.01
N LEU A 551 -6.70 14.32 13.16
CA LEU A 551 -6.24 13.25 12.28
C LEU A 551 -5.20 13.77 11.29
N HIS A 552 -5.42 14.93 10.66
CA HIS A 552 -4.45 15.54 9.75
C HIS A 552 -3.16 15.97 10.46
N GLN A 553 -3.22 16.57 11.65
CA GLN A 553 -2.04 16.84 12.49
C GLN A 553 -1.28 15.53 12.81
N PHE A 554 -2.00 14.47 13.17
CA PHE A 554 -1.39 13.17 13.43
C PHE A 554 -0.73 12.57 12.16
N TYR A 555 -1.39 12.63 11.01
CA TYR A 555 -0.84 12.20 9.72
C TYR A 555 0.42 12.99 9.35
N LEU A 556 0.47 14.29 9.63
CA LEU A 556 1.64 15.15 9.40
C LEU A 556 2.75 15.00 10.45
N SER A 557 2.49 14.33 11.57
CA SER A 557 3.50 13.93 12.57
C SER A 557 4.20 12.60 12.23
N GLN A 558 3.57 11.76 11.39
CA GLN A 558 4.18 10.51 10.92
C GLN A 558 5.18 10.78 9.79
N LYS A 559 6.33 10.08 9.80
CA LYS A 559 7.36 10.18 8.74
C LYS A 559 6.76 9.92 7.34
N ASN A 560 6.06 8.79 7.18
CA ASN A 560 5.60 8.28 5.89
C ASN A 560 4.06 8.07 5.89
N SER A 561 3.26 9.06 6.30
CA SER A 561 1.79 8.93 6.19
C SER A 561 1.34 8.96 4.71
N PRO A 562 0.46 8.04 4.28
CA PRO A 562 -0.06 8.01 2.90
C PRO A 562 -1.12 9.09 2.65
N VAL A 563 -1.75 9.63 3.70
CA VAL A 563 -2.93 10.51 3.55
C VAL A 563 -2.51 11.85 2.91
N PRO A 564 -3.23 12.33 1.88
CA PRO A 564 -3.00 13.66 1.31
C PRO A 564 -3.20 14.76 2.36
N ALA A 565 -2.29 15.71 2.44
CA ALA A 565 -2.34 16.81 3.40
C ALA A 565 -3.29 17.95 2.96
N PHE A 566 -4.50 17.60 2.56
CA PHE A 566 -5.60 18.54 2.32
C PHE A 566 -6.94 18.02 2.86
N LEU A 567 -7.82 18.94 3.23
CA LEU A 567 -9.22 18.66 3.59
C LEU A 567 -10.14 19.70 2.94
N VAL A 568 -11.22 19.23 2.31
CA VAL A 568 -12.26 20.09 1.71
C VAL A 568 -13.57 19.95 2.49
N LEU A 569 -14.11 21.08 2.95
CA LEU A 569 -15.34 21.22 3.75
C LEU A 569 -16.39 21.97 2.93
N ASP A 570 -17.58 21.39 2.76
CA ASP A 570 -18.70 21.99 2.02
C ASP A 570 -19.85 22.35 2.96
N GLN A 571 -20.08 23.66 3.07
CA GLN A 571 -21.06 24.34 3.91
C GLN A 571 -21.00 23.98 5.41
N PRO A 572 -19.84 24.04 6.08
CA PRO A 572 -19.78 23.84 7.53
C PRO A 572 -20.64 24.82 8.32
N SER A 573 -20.82 26.06 7.86
CA SER A 573 -21.69 27.02 8.55
C SER A 573 -23.19 26.72 8.48
N GLN A 574 -23.65 25.73 7.69
CA GLN A 574 -25.09 25.48 7.44
C GLN A 574 -25.93 25.25 8.70
N VAL A 575 -25.27 24.82 9.78
CA VAL A 575 -25.83 24.64 11.12
C VAL A 575 -26.37 25.95 11.70
N TYR A 576 -25.62 27.04 11.53
CA TYR A 576 -25.91 28.38 12.06
C TYR A 576 -26.73 29.22 11.07
N PHE A 577 -26.73 28.85 9.79
CA PHE A 577 -27.55 29.45 8.74
C PHE A 577 -28.59 28.47 8.18
N PRO A 578 -29.48 27.90 8.99
CA PRO A 578 -30.52 27.00 8.50
C PRO A 578 -31.48 27.77 7.60
N LYS A 579 -31.51 27.42 6.31
CA LYS A 579 -32.45 28.02 5.36
C LYS A 579 -33.88 27.78 5.81
N HIS A 580 -34.71 28.82 5.83
CA HIS A 580 -36.15 28.66 6.03
C HIS A 580 -36.73 27.78 4.91
N VAL A 581 -36.98 26.50 5.21
CA VAL A 581 -37.69 25.57 4.32
C VAL A 581 -39.19 25.81 4.43
N VAL A 582 -39.65 26.99 4.00
CA VAL A 582 -41.07 27.32 3.91
C VAL A 582 -41.34 28.04 2.59
N SER A 583 -42.39 27.61 1.89
CA SER A 583 -42.88 28.15 0.61
C SER A 583 -42.01 27.87 -0.62
N LYS A 584 -42.58 27.13 -1.58
CA LYS A 584 -42.28 27.37 -2.99
C LYS A 584 -42.79 28.77 -3.36
N ASP A 585 -42.22 29.37 -4.39
CA ASP A 585 -42.74 30.53 -5.12
C ASP A 585 -42.45 31.95 -4.58
N VAL A 586 -41.40 32.14 -3.76
CA VAL A 586 -40.77 33.47 -3.59
C VAL A 586 -39.24 33.36 -3.68
N GLU A 587 -38.63 34.06 -4.64
CA GLU A 587 -37.19 34.31 -4.65
C GLU A 587 -36.88 35.43 -3.65
N VAL A 588 -36.51 35.05 -2.43
CA VAL A 588 -35.96 35.98 -1.44
C VAL A 588 -34.44 36.00 -1.61
N GLU A 589 -33.91 37.08 -2.18
CA GLU A 589 -32.46 37.34 -2.29
C GLU A 589 -31.85 37.89 -0.99
N GLU A 590 -32.65 38.17 0.04
CA GLU A 590 -32.15 38.65 1.33
C GLU A 590 -31.42 37.53 2.09
N ASP A 591 -30.14 37.77 2.41
CA ASP A 591 -29.43 36.97 3.41
C ASP A 591 -30.19 37.09 4.75
N PRO A 592 -30.47 35.97 5.46
CA PRO A 592 -31.23 36.02 6.69
C PRO A 592 -30.51 36.88 7.74
N LYS A 593 -31.25 37.67 8.52
CA LYS A 593 -30.68 38.44 9.64
C LYS A 593 -30.06 37.48 10.65
N VAL A 594 -28.74 37.42 10.61
CA VAL A 594 -27.92 36.58 11.48
C VAL A 594 -27.95 37.13 12.91
N ARG A 595 -27.86 36.25 13.91
CA ARG A 595 -27.57 36.64 15.28
C ARG A 595 -26.06 36.76 15.45
N ASP A 596 -25.60 37.69 16.28
CA ASP A 596 -24.16 37.87 16.53
C ASP A 596 -23.51 36.56 17.08
N GLU A 597 -24.25 35.80 17.90
CA GLU A 597 -23.84 34.49 18.42
C GLU A 597 -23.55 33.45 17.32
N ASP A 598 -24.36 33.41 16.26
CA ASP A 598 -24.20 32.52 15.12
C ASP A 598 -22.98 32.92 14.26
N VAL A 599 -22.72 34.24 14.13
CA VAL A 599 -21.52 34.78 13.48
C VAL A 599 -20.26 34.39 14.26
N ASP A 600 -20.27 34.58 15.58
CA ASP A 600 -19.16 34.24 16.47
C ASP A 600 -18.84 32.74 16.44
N ALA A 601 -19.85 31.86 16.44
CA ALA A 601 -19.65 30.42 16.35
C ALA A 601 -19.00 29.99 15.02
N VAL A 602 -19.42 30.57 13.90
CA VAL A 602 -18.79 30.34 12.59
C VAL A 602 -17.37 30.91 12.58
N ARG A 603 -17.14 32.08 13.17
CA ARG A 603 -15.82 32.69 13.27
C ARG A 603 -14.84 31.81 14.06
N LYS A 604 -15.23 31.30 15.23
CA LYS A 604 -14.46 30.32 16.02
C LYS A 604 -13.98 29.13 15.17
N ALA A 605 -14.87 28.57 14.34
CA ALA A 605 -14.52 27.46 13.45
C ALA A 605 -13.41 27.85 12.44
N PHE A 606 -13.45 29.05 11.87
CA PHE A 606 -12.38 29.55 10.99
C PHE A 606 -11.08 29.86 11.75
N GLU A 607 -11.16 30.38 12.98
CA GLU A 607 -9.98 30.63 13.84
C GLU A 607 -9.27 29.33 14.23
N VAL A 608 -10.03 28.27 14.54
CA VAL A 608 -9.48 26.92 14.77
C VAL A 608 -8.85 26.34 13.50
N MET A 609 -9.51 26.45 12.35
CA MET A 609 -8.95 26.01 11.07
C MET A 609 -7.63 26.75 10.73
N GLY A 610 -7.59 28.08 10.86
CA GLY A 610 -6.39 28.89 10.62
C GLY A 610 -5.26 28.58 11.59
N SER A 611 -5.56 28.45 12.89
CA SER A 611 -4.55 28.13 13.91
C SER A 611 -3.91 26.75 13.71
N VAL A 612 -4.70 25.72 13.34
CA VAL A 612 -4.17 24.39 13.00
C VAL A 612 -3.27 24.46 11.77
N VAL A 613 -3.71 25.11 10.68
CA VAL A 613 -2.89 25.24 9.45
C VAL A 613 -1.58 25.99 9.72
N ARG A 614 -1.62 27.05 10.54
CA ARG A 614 -0.41 27.77 11.01
C ARG A 614 0.51 26.87 11.83
N SER A 615 -0.03 26.08 12.76
CA SER A 615 0.74 25.14 13.59
C SER A 615 1.48 24.09 12.75
N GLU A 616 0.87 23.68 11.63
CA GLU A 616 1.44 22.75 10.67
C GLU A 616 2.41 23.38 9.66
N LYS A 617 2.69 24.69 9.77
CA LYS A 617 3.69 25.43 9.00
C LYS A 617 3.49 25.29 7.48
N GLY A 618 2.25 25.41 7.03
CA GLY A 618 1.89 25.30 5.61
C GLY A 618 1.91 23.88 5.04
N ARG A 619 2.14 22.85 5.86
CA ARG A 619 2.07 21.44 5.42
C ARG A 619 0.65 20.93 5.23
N LEU A 620 -0.33 21.53 5.91
CA LEU A 620 -1.77 21.27 5.73
C LEU A 620 -2.42 22.37 4.88
N GLN A 621 -3.32 22.00 3.97
CA GLN A 621 -4.19 22.93 3.25
C GLN A 621 -5.66 22.63 3.54
N LEU A 622 -6.47 23.66 3.77
CA LEU A 622 -7.93 23.52 3.89
C LEU A 622 -8.60 24.26 2.73
N ILE A 623 -9.72 23.74 2.23
CA ILE A 623 -10.58 24.41 1.25
C ILE A 623 -12.01 24.40 1.80
N VAL A 624 -12.58 25.57 2.05
CA VAL A 624 -13.89 25.73 2.67
C VAL A 624 -14.85 26.37 1.66
N LEU A 625 -15.98 25.73 1.41
CA LEU A 625 -16.99 26.15 0.43
C LEU A 625 -18.22 26.61 1.21
N ASP A 626 -18.49 27.91 1.29
CA ASP A 626 -19.41 28.43 2.30
C ASP A 626 -20.35 29.54 1.80
N HIS A 627 -21.31 29.92 2.63
CA HIS A 627 -22.18 31.09 2.48
C HIS A 627 -21.69 32.29 3.31
N ALA A 628 -20.93 32.06 4.38
CA ALA A 628 -20.37 33.10 5.25
C ALA A 628 -19.53 34.11 4.45
N SER A 629 -19.89 35.40 4.54
CA SER A 629 -19.16 36.48 3.87
C SER A 629 -17.77 36.65 4.46
N SER A 630 -16.91 37.35 3.71
CA SER A 630 -15.60 37.82 4.15
C SER A 630 -15.61 38.68 5.42
N GLU A 631 -16.77 39.17 5.87
CA GLU A 631 -16.92 39.85 7.16
C GLU A 631 -16.77 38.88 8.35
N VAL A 632 -17.16 37.61 8.18
CA VAL A 632 -17.13 36.59 9.24
C VAL A 632 -15.73 36.02 9.45
N TRP A 633 -15.09 35.58 8.36
CA TRP A 633 -13.77 34.93 8.38
C TRP A 633 -12.60 35.87 8.05
N GLY A 634 -12.88 37.12 7.70
CA GLY A 634 -11.87 38.12 7.37
C GLY A 634 -10.98 38.47 8.57
N GLY A 635 -9.71 38.80 8.26
CA GLY A 635 -8.71 39.17 9.24
C GLY A 635 -8.18 38.01 10.10
N ILE A 636 -8.60 36.77 9.86
CA ILE A 636 -8.04 35.59 10.50
C ILE A 636 -6.77 35.16 9.75
N ASP A 637 -5.66 35.04 10.47
CA ASP A 637 -4.38 34.59 9.92
C ASP A 637 -4.47 33.19 9.28
N GLU A 638 -3.70 32.98 8.20
CA GLU A 638 -3.74 31.80 7.32
C GLU A 638 -5.07 31.50 6.63
N VAL A 639 -6.11 32.33 6.83
CA VAL A 639 -7.37 32.27 6.08
C VAL A 639 -7.34 33.27 4.92
N VAL A 640 -7.57 32.77 3.71
CA VAL A 640 -7.56 33.56 2.46
C VAL A 640 -8.81 33.24 1.64
N GLY A 641 -9.42 34.27 1.04
CA GLY A 641 -10.60 34.12 0.21
C GLY A 641 -10.29 34.22 -1.28
N LEU A 642 -11.02 33.44 -2.08
CA LEU A 642 -11.22 33.76 -3.50
C LEU A 642 -12.29 34.88 -3.61
N PRO A 643 -12.37 35.60 -4.75
CA PRO A 643 -13.45 36.56 -4.99
C PRO A 643 -14.82 35.93 -4.76
N GLU A 644 -15.70 36.61 -4.01
CA GLU A 644 -17.00 36.05 -3.61
C GLU A 644 -17.89 35.75 -4.82
N TRP A 645 -18.57 34.60 -4.80
CA TRP A 645 -19.50 34.18 -5.85
C TRP A 645 -20.87 34.82 -5.63
N ARG A 646 -20.92 36.14 -5.76
CA ARG A 646 -22.12 36.99 -5.77
C ARG A 646 -22.17 37.78 -7.09
N GLY A 647 -23.27 38.45 -7.39
CA GLY A 647 -23.40 39.34 -8.56
C GLY A 647 -23.10 38.69 -9.91
N GLY A 648 -23.59 37.46 -10.14
CA GLY A 648 -23.35 36.71 -11.39
C GLY A 648 -22.06 35.88 -11.42
N THR A 649 -21.11 36.09 -10.50
CA THR A 649 -19.92 35.24 -10.37
C THR A 649 -20.30 33.84 -9.90
N LYS A 650 -20.00 32.82 -10.71
CA LYS A 650 -20.30 31.38 -10.48
C LYS A 650 -19.11 30.52 -10.88
N LEU A 651 -19.11 29.21 -10.57
CA LEU A 651 -18.06 28.25 -10.99
C LEU A 651 -17.89 28.20 -12.51
N VAL A 652 -18.99 28.07 -13.26
CA VAL A 652 -19.02 28.21 -14.71
C VAL A 652 -19.21 29.71 -15.02
N PRO A 653 -18.36 30.35 -15.84
CA PRO A 653 -18.57 31.73 -16.27
C PRO A 653 -19.93 31.92 -16.95
N MET A 654 -20.60 33.05 -16.72
CA MET A 654 -21.89 33.35 -17.36
C MET A 654 -21.77 33.47 -18.90
N GLU A 655 -20.66 34.02 -19.40
CA GLU A 655 -20.29 34.03 -20.84
C GLU A 655 -20.39 32.64 -21.50
N TRP A 656 -20.04 31.55 -20.81
CA TRP A 656 -20.13 30.18 -21.36
C TRP A 656 -21.56 29.64 -21.42
N ILE A 657 -22.52 30.34 -20.79
CA ILE A 657 -23.93 29.97 -20.70
C ILE A 657 -24.75 30.82 -21.66
N ASP A 658 -24.45 32.12 -21.72
CA ASP A 658 -25.24 33.14 -22.41
C ASP A 658 -24.96 33.19 -23.93
N GLU A 659 -23.78 32.73 -24.39
CA GLU A 659 -23.41 32.65 -25.82
C GLU A 659 -23.37 31.20 -26.40
N ALA A 660 -24.13 30.26 -25.81
CA ALA A 660 -23.91 28.81 -26.02
C ALA A 660 -25.12 28.00 -26.54
#